data_AF-A0A1G8LT16-F1
#
_entry.id   AF-A0A1G8LT16-F1
#
_cell.length_a   1.000
_cell.length_b   1.000
_cell.length_c   1.000
_cell.angle_alpha   90.00
_cell.angle_beta   90.00
_cell.angle_gamma   90.00
#
_symmetry.space_group_name_H-M   'P 1'
#
loop_
_entity.id
_entity.type
_entity.pdbx_description
1 polymer ?
#
loop_
_entity_poly.entity_id
_entity_poly.type
_entity_poly.pdbx_seq_one_letter_code
_entity_poly.pdbx_strand_id
1 'polypeptide(L)'
;MAKYSLTNRCLLVLLFMAAINKAYADDGYKLWLEYNKVSNKQLANIYRQQLQNMIFPAQSDQLKAARTELLTGLDGMLALKPRDTKRTTNGQTIIIGTPRSLKAFSITAPDSIGSEGYLIKTALVNQKKCIIITANTDAGVMYGVFNFLKLIQTNQSINKLDLSDHPRMMYRVLDHWDNLNRTVERGYAGSSIWNWHKLPGVVDQRYIDYARANASVGINGSVVNNVNADALILSPQYLLKVQALANVFRTYGIRIYLSVKFSSPVELGSLKTADPLDPAVKKWWADKADEIYRYIPDFGGFLVKANSEGQPGPQSYGRTHADGANMLADALAPHHGIVMWRAFVYDNKVPDDRFKQAYNEFKPFDGKFRDNVIIQVKNGPIDFQPREPFHPLFGAMPNTPLMMEFQLTQEYLGFSTHLVYEAPLFAECLQSDTYTHGIGSTVARVIKGDFNKKLITGMAGVANIGTDLNWCGHPFAQANWYAFGRMAWNPDQSPGVIAADWLKMTFSNDDSFVSPVKNFMLQSRENTVNYMTPLGLHHIMGVSTHYGPGPWVDNAGRPDWNATYYHKADSAGIGFNRTGTGSDALLQYAPEVKAQWENLQTCPDEYLLWFHHLSWTYKMRSGRSLWDELVHHYYVGADSVKQMGLTWDKMQGRIDAERFTEVKQLMQVQLNEATTWRDACVLYFQTFSKMPVPAIYPKPQHQLDYYKKMKFYYVPGIGGNNYMTN
;
A
#
# COMPACT_ATOMS: atom_id res chain seq x y z
N MET A 1 -42.40 54.92 18.83
CA MET A 1 -41.14 54.14 18.88
C MET A 1 -41.38 52.63 18.69
N ALA A 2 -42.06 52.18 17.62
CA ALA A 2 -42.36 50.75 17.45
C ALA A 2 -42.52 50.29 15.98
N LYS A 3 -41.88 50.96 15.01
CA LYS A 3 -41.90 50.54 13.59
C LYS A 3 -40.54 50.15 12.99
N TYR A 4 -39.45 50.26 13.76
CA TYR A 4 -38.10 49.91 13.29
C TYR A 4 -37.54 48.59 13.86
N SER A 5 -38.28 47.88 14.73
CA SER A 5 -37.72 46.69 15.40
C SER A 5 -37.83 45.39 14.59
N LEU A 6 -38.81 45.27 13.69
CA LEU A 6 -39.01 44.03 12.92
C LEU A 6 -38.04 43.93 11.74
N THR A 7 -37.84 45.03 11.00
CA THR A 7 -36.96 45.09 9.84
C THR A 7 -35.49 44.87 10.24
N ASN A 8 -35.07 45.47 11.36
CA ASN A 8 -33.71 45.28 11.89
C ASN A 8 -33.48 43.87 12.44
N ARG A 9 -34.51 43.20 12.99
CA ARG A 9 -34.42 41.80 13.43
C ARG A 9 -34.34 40.83 12.25
N CYS A 10 -35.09 41.06 11.17
CA CYS A 10 -34.97 40.25 9.95
C CYS A 10 -33.62 40.45 9.24
N LEU A 11 -33.08 41.67 9.24
CA LEU A 11 -31.74 41.95 8.69
C LEU A 11 -30.63 41.25 9.50
N LEU A 12 -30.74 41.23 10.83
CA LEU A 12 -29.81 40.53 11.72
C LEU A 12 -29.90 39.01 11.56
N VAL A 13 -31.07 38.42 11.35
CA VAL A 13 -31.24 36.98 11.08
C VAL A 13 -30.71 36.61 9.69
N LEU A 14 -30.91 37.46 8.67
CA LEU A 14 -30.31 37.27 7.34
C LEU A 14 -28.78 37.43 7.36
N LEU A 15 -28.24 38.37 8.15
CA LEU A 15 -26.80 38.50 8.40
C LEU A 15 -26.24 37.34 9.23
N PHE A 16 -27.00 36.79 10.19
CA PHE A 16 -26.62 35.59 10.94
C PHE A 16 -26.64 34.35 10.04
N MET A 17 -27.65 34.19 9.17
CA MET A 17 -27.71 33.09 8.20
C MET A 17 -26.67 33.22 7.08
N ALA A 18 -26.27 34.45 6.71
CA ALA A 18 -25.16 34.70 5.79
C ALA A 18 -23.78 34.58 6.46
N ALA A 19 -23.70 34.69 7.80
CA ALA A 19 -22.49 34.47 8.60
C ALA A 19 -22.32 33.01 9.06
N ILE A 20 -23.32 32.16 8.86
CA ILE A 20 -23.10 30.71 8.81
C ILE A 20 -22.37 30.45 7.48
N ASN A 21 -21.07 30.73 7.46
CA ASN A 21 -20.17 29.94 6.63
C ASN A 21 -20.47 28.49 7.03
N LYS A 22 -21.22 27.78 6.19
CA LYS A 22 -21.19 26.33 6.20
C LYS A 22 -19.76 25.96 5.84
N ALA A 23 -18.87 25.97 6.83
CA ALA A 23 -17.68 25.15 6.79
C ALA A 23 -18.23 23.73 6.66
N TYR A 24 -18.34 23.25 5.42
CA TYR A 24 -18.62 21.85 5.19
C TYR A 24 -17.44 21.12 5.82
N ALA A 25 -17.74 20.33 6.84
CA ALA A 25 -16.79 19.40 7.43
C ALA A 25 -16.19 18.53 6.31
N ASP A 26 -14.88 18.35 6.34
CA ASP A 26 -14.19 17.41 5.46
C ASP A 26 -14.39 16.00 6.04
N ASP A 27 -15.10 15.14 5.29
CA ASP A 27 -15.41 13.76 5.68
C ASP A 27 -14.37 12.75 5.17
N GLY A 28 -13.29 13.23 4.53
CA GLY A 28 -12.21 12.43 3.98
C GLY A 28 -12.56 11.69 2.69
N TYR A 29 -13.76 11.84 2.12
CA TYR A 29 -14.17 11.10 0.91
C TYR A 29 -13.32 11.44 -0.32
N LYS A 30 -12.78 12.66 -0.42
CA LYS A 30 -11.95 13.07 -1.56
C LYS A 30 -10.46 12.75 -1.38
N LEU A 31 -10.07 12.18 -0.24
CA LEU A 31 -8.71 11.71 0.04
C LEU A 31 -7.67 12.86 -0.05
N TRP A 32 -6.79 12.82 -1.05
CA TRP A 32 -5.81 13.86 -1.34
C TRP A 32 -6.21 14.70 -2.57
N LEU A 33 -7.38 14.46 -3.16
CA LEU A 33 -7.93 15.21 -4.30
C LEU A 33 -8.97 16.24 -3.83
N GLU A 34 -8.68 16.88 -2.69
CA GLU A 34 -9.59 17.84 -2.05
C GLU A 34 -9.89 19.06 -2.92
N TYR A 35 -8.90 19.51 -3.68
CA TYR A 35 -8.95 20.73 -4.48
C TYR A 35 -9.43 21.96 -3.68
N ASN A 36 -9.01 22.03 -2.42
CA ASN A 36 -9.29 23.15 -1.53
C ASN A 36 -8.72 24.46 -2.06
N LYS A 37 -9.42 25.56 -1.79
CA LYS A 37 -9.02 26.90 -2.24
C LYS A 37 -7.59 27.21 -1.78
N VAL A 38 -6.78 27.72 -2.71
CA VAL A 38 -5.42 28.20 -2.39
C VAL A 38 -5.53 29.39 -1.45
N SER A 39 -5.09 29.22 -0.20
CA SER A 39 -5.22 30.22 0.86
C SER A 39 -4.35 31.46 0.64
N ASN A 40 -3.18 31.30 0.01
CA ASN A 40 -2.33 32.41 -0.39
C ASN A 40 -2.93 33.16 -1.59
N LYS A 41 -3.57 34.31 -1.32
CA LYS A 41 -4.27 35.13 -2.32
C LYS A 41 -3.36 35.62 -3.46
N GLN A 42 -2.11 35.98 -3.17
CA GLN A 42 -1.17 36.43 -4.20
C GLN A 42 -0.82 35.29 -5.16
N LEU A 43 -0.51 34.13 -4.61
CA LEU A 43 -0.20 32.93 -5.40
C LEU A 43 -1.41 32.48 -6.23
N ALA A 44 -2.62 32.46 -5.64
CA ALA A 44 -3.85 32.17 -6.35
C ALA A 44 -4.09 33.12 -7.53
N ASN A 45 -3.83 34.41 -7.37
CA ASN A 45 -3.94 35.39 -8.45
C ASN A 45 -2.92 35.15 -9.57
N ILE A 46 -1.68 34.77 -9.24
CA ILE A 46 -0.66 34.39 -10.23
C ILE A 46 -1.16 33.19 -11.04
N TYR A 47 -1.66 32.15 -10.38
CA TYR A 47 -2.22 30.98 -11.09
C TYR A 47 -3.38 31.36 -12.01
N ARG A 48 -4.34 32.17 -11.53
CA ARG A 48 -5.47 32.64 -12.36
C ARG A 48 -5.02 33.41 -13.59
N GLN A 49 -4.00 34.26 -13.45
CA GLN A 49 -3.45 35.00 -14.58
C GLN A 49 -2.80 34.07 -15.61
N GLN A 50 -2.10 33.02 -15.16
CA GLN A 50 -1.38 32.12 -16.04
C GLN A 50 -2.23 31.06 -16.73
N LEU A 51 -3.41 30.78 -16.19
CA LEU A 51 -4.29 29.68 -16.63
C LEU A 51 -5.61 30.18 -17.23
N GLN A 52 -5.68 31.42 -17.74
CA GLN A 52 -6.92 31.98 -18.27
C GLN A 52 -7.45 31.26 -19.52
N ASN A 53 -6.56 30.63 -20.30
CA ASN A 53 -6.91 30.01 -21.58
C ASN A 53 -6.37 28.58 -21.65
N MET A 54 -7.13 27.67 -22.24
CA MET A 54 -6.79 26.26 -22.38
C MET A 54 -6.91 25.80 -23.84
N ILE A 55 -5.92 25.02 -24.28
CA ILE A 55 -5.94 24.23 -25.50
C ILE A 55 -5.81 22.76 -25.09
N PHE A 56 -6.91 22.02 -25.09
CA PHE A 56 -6.91 20.61 -24.73
C PHE A 56 -7.82 19.80 -25.68
N PRO A 57 -7.32 19.40 -26.86
CA PRO A 57 -8.06 18.56 -27.81
C PRO A 57 -8.19 17.12 -27.27
N ALA A 58 -9.10 16.92 -26.31
CA ALA A 58 -9.41 15.66 -25.65
C ALA A 58 -10.34 14.77 -26.51
N GLN A 59 -9.75 13.97 -27.40
CA GLN A 59 -10.50 13.14 -28.35
C GLN A 59 -10.90 11.76 -27.80
N SER A 60 -10.06 11.13 -26.97
CA SER A 60 -10.35 9.85 -26.32
C SER A 60 -11.07 10.05 -24.98
N ASP A 61 -11.72 8.99 -24.48
CA ASP A 61 -12.40 9.05 -23.17
C ASP A 61 -11.43 9.28 -22.02
N GLN A 62 -10.21 8.75 -22.10
CA GLN A 62 -9.16 9.02 -21.13
C GLN A 62 -8.72 10.49 -21.13
N LEU A 63 -8.53 11.12 -22.30
CA LEU A 63 -8.23 12.54 -22.35
C LEU A 63 -9.41 13.41 -21.89
N LYS A 64 -10.66 12.98 -22.14
CA LYS A 64 -11.85 13.68 -21.62
C LYS A 64 -11.87 13.63 -20.09
N ALA A 65 -11.58 12.47 -19.49
CA ALA A 65 -11.47 12.34 -18.04
C ALA A 65 -10.34 13.21 -17.47
N ALA A 66 -9.16 13.22 -18.09
CA ALA A 66 -8.06 14.09 -17.68
C ALA A 66 -8.44 15.58 -17.77
N ARG A 67 -9.17 15.97 -18.81
CA ARG A 67 -9.69 17.34 -18.96
C ARG A 67 -10.71 17.69 -17.88
N THR A 68 -11.64 16.79 -17.59
CA THR A 68 -12.60 16.97 -16.49
C THR A 68 -11.89 17.13 -15.15
N GLU A 69 -10.87 16.31 -14.87
CA GLU A 69 -10.10 16.38 -13.63
C GLU A 69 -9.39 17.74 -13.48
N LEU A 70 -8.72 18.20 -14.56
CA LEU A 70 -8.09 19.53 -14.58
C LEU A 70 -9.11 20.64 -14.28
N LEU A 71 -10.26 20.62 -14.96
CA LEU A 71 -11.29 21.65 -14.79
C LEU A 71 -11.86 21.63 -13.36
N THR A 72 -12.14 20.45 -12.80
CA THR A 72 -12.58 20.28 -11.41
C THR A 72 -11.54 20.84 -10.44
N GLY A 73 -10.27 20.51 -10.63
CA GLY A 73 -9.19 20.97 -9.77
C GLY A 73 -8.99 22.49 -9.82
N LEU A 74 -9.01 23.09 -11.03
CA LEU A 74 -8.87 24.53 -11.21
C LEU A 74 -10.09 25.31 -10.67
N ASP A 75 -11.30 24.80 -10.84
CA ASP A 75 -12.51 25.42 -10.29
C ASP A 75 -12.51 25.36 -8.76
N GLY A 76 -12.19 24.21 -8.17
CA GLY A 76 -12.10 24.04 -6.72
C GLY A 76 -11.04 24.95 -6.08
N MET A 77 -9.81 24.90 -6.60
CA MET A 77 -8.67 25.58 -5.97
C MET A 77 -8.65 27.08 -6.26
N LEU A 78 -9.12 27.51 -7.44
CA LEU A 78 -8.94 28.88 -7.94
C LEU A 78 -10.25 29.59 -8.31
N ALA A 79 -11.40 28.91 -8.31
CA ALA A 79 -12.64 29.40 -8.92
C ALA A 79 -12.41 29.85 -10.37
N LEU A 80 -11.64 29.05 -11.12
CA LEU A 80 -11.20 29.36 -12.47
C LEU A 80 -11.74 28.34 -13.45
N LYS A 81 -12.43 28.85 -14.48
CA LYS A 81 -12.83 28.09 -15.67
C LYS A 81 -12.06 28.65 -16.86
N PRO A 82 -10.91 28.04 -17.24
CA PRO A 82 -10.14 28.50 -18.38
C PRO A 82 -11.00 28.54 -19.65
N ARG A 83 -10.81 29.57 -20.47
CA ARG A 83 -11.51 29.68 -21.76
C ARG A 83 -10.90 28.71 -22.77
N ASP A 84 -11.72 27.87 -23.36
CA ASP A 84 -11.30 27.06 -24.51
C ASP A 84 -10.95 27.98 -25.68
N THR A 85 -9.76 27.78 -26.24
CA THR A 85 -9.27 28.57 -27.36
C THR A 85 -8.51 27.71 -28.35
N LYS A 86 -8.25 28.27 -29.54
CA LYS A 86 -7.29 27.74 -30.53
C LYS A 86 -6.05 28.64 -30.67
N ARG A 87 -6.02 29.76 -29.95
CA ARG A 87 -4.97 30.78 -30.03
C ARG A 87 -4.22 30.88 -28.71
N THR A 88 -2.90 31.07 -28.79
CA THR A 88 -2.03 31.26 -27.64
C THR A 88 -2.00 32.73 -27.19
N THR A 89 -2.10 32.96 -25.89
CA THR A 89 -1.97 34.26 -25.23
C THR A 89 -0.72 34.26 -24.36
N ASN A 90 0.09 35.33 -24.44
CA ASN A 90 1.41 35.35 -23.78
C ASN A 90 1.30 35.20 -22.27
N GLY A 91 1.83 34.10 -21.74
CA GLY A 91 1.89 33.80 -20.32
C GLY A 91 0.54 33.47 -19.69
N GLN A 92 -0.50 33.17 -20.48
CA GLN A 92 -1.87 32.94 -20.00
C GLN A 92 -2.52 31.68 -20.60
N THR A 93 -1.74 30.84 -21.28
CA THR A 93 -2.26 29.66 -22.00
C THR A 93 -1.58 28.40 -21.50
N ILE A 94 -2.40 27.40 -21.16
CA ILE A 94 -1.99 26.02 -20.95
C ILE A 94 -2.40 25.16 -22.16
N ILE A 95 -1.48 24.32 -22.65
CA ILE A 95 -1.65 23.44 -23.80
C ILE A 95 -1.44 22.00 -23.35
N ILE A 96 -2.40 21.12 -23.59
CA ILE A 96 -2.41 19.76 -23.03
C ILE A 96 -2.80 18.75 -24.10
N GLY A 97 -2.05 17.65 -24.21
CA GLY A 97 -2.34 16.58 -25.15
C GLY A 97 -1.11 15.81 -25.61
N THR A 98 -1.33 14.85 -26.50
CA THR A 98 -0.26 14.06 -27.12
C THR A 98 0.29 14.80 -28.35
N PRO A 99 1.50 14.44 -28.85
CA PRO A 99 2.01 15.00 -30.10
C PRO A 99 1.03 14.88 -31.27
N ARG A 100 0.27 13.77 -31.32
CA ARG A 100 -0.78 13.56 -32.33
C ARG A 100 -1.90 14.59 -32.22
N SER A 101 -2.42 14.85 -31.02
CA SER A 101 -3.52 15.80 -30.83
C SER A 101 -3.06 17.27 -30.89
N LEU A 102 -1.76 17.53 -30.67
CA LEU A 102 -1.15 18.86 -30.66
C LEU A 102 -0.32 19.20 -31.91
N LYS A 103 -0.46 18.44 -33.00
CA LYS A 103 0.32 18.63 -34.25
C LYS A 103 0.33 20.07 -34.76
N ALA A 104 -0.77 20.81 -34.63
CA ALA A 104 -0.89 22.21 -35.05
C ALA A 104 0.03 23.20 -34.29
N PHE A 105 0.56 22.80 -33.14
CA PHE A 105 1.44 23.61 -32.30
C PHE A 105 2.91 23.15 -32.34
N SER A 106 3.24 22.14 -33.16
CA SER A 106 4.58 21.54 -33.25
C SER A 106 5.14 21.09 -31.89
N ILE A 107 4.26 20.61 -31.01
CA ILE A 107 4.63 20.11 -29.67
C ILE A 107 4.99 18.63 -29.79
N THR A 108 6.16 18.28 -29.28
CA THR A 108 6.67 16.91 -29.20
C THR A 108 6.83 16.46 -27.75
N ALA A 109 6.83 15.14 -27.56
CA ALA A 109 7.18 14.48 -26.32
C ALA A 109 8.46 13.65 -26.58
N PRO A 110 9.43 13.62 -25.63
CA PRO A 110 10.66 12.85 -25.82
C PRO A 110 10.39 11.34 -25.70
N ASP A 111 11.16 10.52 -26.41
CA ASP A 111 11.03 9.06 -26.27
C ASP A 111 11.46 8.57 -24.88
N SER A 112 12.32 9.33 -24.19
CA SER A 112 12.88 8.99 -22.87
C SER A 112 11.85 8.94 -21.73
N ILE A 113 10.64 9.48 -21.92
CA ILE A 113 9.55 9.36 -20.93
C ILE A 113 8.68 8.10 -21.16
N GLY A 114 8.96 7.31 -22.19
CA GLY A 114 8.26 6.04 -22.45
C GLY A 114 6.77 6.22 -22.73
N SER A 115 5.99 5.15 -22.53
CA SER A 115 4.55 5.14 -22.83
C SER A 115 3.69 5.80 -21.76
N GLU A 116 4.14 5.86 -20.50
CA GLU A 116 3.34 6.37 -19.38
C GLU A 116 3.91 7.65 -18.75
N GLY A 117 5.10 8.09 -19.13
CA GLY A 117 5.66 9.33 -18.60
C GLY A 117 5.05 10.58 -19.22
N TYR A 118 5.41 11.73 -18.65
CA TYR A 118 4.92 13.04 -19.05
C TYR A 118 5.99 14.12 -18.97
N LEU A 119 5.75 15.22 -19.68
CA LEU A 119 6.54 16.44 -19.67
C LEU A 119 5.62 17.63 -19.35
N ILE A 120 5.93 18.37 -18.29
CA ILE A 120 5.31 19.64 -17.93
C ILE A 120 6.36 20.73 -18.04
N LYS A 121 6.23 21.63 -19.03
CA LYS A 121 7.22 22.68 -19.23
C LYS A 121 6.61 24.02 -19.60
N THR A 122 7.36 25.09 -19.36
CA THR A 122 7.08 26.42 -19.87
C THR A 122 7.92 26.67 -21.12
N ALA A 123 7.28 26.95 -22.25
CA ALA A 123 7.97 27.17 -23.53
C ALA A 123 7.29 28.24 -24.40
N LEU A 124 7.98 28.69 -25.44
CA LEU A 124 7.38 29.55 -26.46
C LEU A 124 6.66 28.69 -27.50
N VAL A 125 5.36 28.95 -27.70
CA VAL A 125 4.54 28.39 -28.78
C VAL A 125 3.99 29.57 -29.56
N ASN A 126 4.26 29.64 -30.86
CA ASN A 126 3.91 30.79 -31.71
C ASN A 126 4.37 32.14 -31.11
N GLN A 127 5.61 32.19 -30.61
CA GLN A 127 6.21 33.37 -29.93
C GLN A 127 5.50 33.82 -28.64
N LYS A 128 4.60 33.00 -28.07
CA LYS A 128 3.90 33.28 -26.81
C LYS A 128 4.34 32.28 -25.75
N LYS A 129 4.64 32.76 -24.54
CA LYS A 129 4.95 31.91 -23.39
C LYS A 129 3.71 31.09 -23.02
N CYS A 130 3.83 29.77 -22.96
CA CYS A 130 2.75 28.85 -22.61
C CYS A 130 3.25 27.80 -21.61
N ILE A 131 2.32 27.25 -20.82
CA ILE A 131 2.54 26.00 -20.08
C ILE A 131 2.10 24.85 -20.98
N ILE A 132 2.91 23.80 -21.06
CA ILE A 132 2.66 22.62 -21.88
C ILE A 132 2.65 21.40 -20.96
N ILE A 133 1.61 20.57 -21.07
CA ILE A 133 1.58 19.21 -20.52
C ILE A 133 1.46 18.25 -21.71
N THR A 134 2.48 17.43 -21.94
CA THR A 134 2.46 16.48 -23.07
C THR A 134 3.07 15.14 -22.69
N ALA A 135 2.66 14.10 -23.41
CA ALA A 135 3.11 12.72 -23.22
C ALA A 135 2.95 11.93 -24.52
N ASN A 136 3.62 10.79 -24.60
CA ASN A 136 3.54 9.90 -25.77
C ASN A 136 2.17 9.21 -25.90
N THR A 137 1.44 9.04 -24.79
CA THR A 137 0.10 8.43 -24.76
C THR A 137 -0.87 9.23 -23.91
N ASP A 138 -2.15 8.89 -24.00
CA ASP A 138 -3.22 9.50 -23.21
C ASP A 138 -3.06 9.24 -21.70
N ALA A 139 -2.52 8.06 -21.31
CA ALA A 139 -2.23 7.74 -19.92
C ALA A 139 -1.16 8.68 -19.34
N GLY A 140 -0.09 8.95 -20.08
CA GLY A 140 0.91 9.92 -19.66
C GLY A 140 0.33 11.34 -19.52
N VAL A 141 -0.59 11.75 -20.41
CA VAL A 141 -1.28 13.05 -20.26
C VAL A 141 -2.10 13.08 -18.96
N MET A 142 -2.84 12.02 -18.65
CA MET A 142 -3.59 11.89 -17.40
C MET A 142 -2.68 12.07 -16.16
N TYR A 143 -1.57 11.34 -16.10
CA TYR A 143 -0.62 11.44 -14.99
C TYR A 143 0.03 12.83 -14.91
N GLY A 144 0.35 13.44 -16.06
CA GLY A 144 0.85 14.82 -16.13
C GLY A 144 -0.15 15.84 -15.61
N VAL A 145 -1.44 15.68 -15.89
CA VAL A 145 -2.52 16.52 -15.34
C VAL A 145 -2.58 16.40 -13.83
N PHE A 146 -2.59 15.19 -13.28
CA PHE A 146 -2.59 14.99 -11.83
C PHE A 146 -1.36 15.58 -11.15
N ASN A 147 -0.16 15.41 -11.73
CA ASN A 147 1.04 16.04 -11.19
C ASN A 147 0.98 17.57 -11.27
N PHE A 148 0.41 18.14 -12.34
CA PHE A 148 0.19 19.58 -12.43
C PHE A 148 -0.79 20.10 -11.36
N LEU A 149 -1.89 19.39 -11.11
CA LEU A 149 -2.82 19.73 -10.03
C LEU A 149 -2.15 19.61 -8.66
N LYS A 150 -1.30 18.60 -8.44
CA LYS A 150 -0.49 18.48 -7.22
C LYS A 150 0.39 19.72 -6.99
N LEU A 151 1.04 20.25 -8.03
CA LEU A 151 1.83 21.48 -7.90
C LEU A 151 0.99 22.64 -7.34
N ILE A 152 -0.24 22.80 -7.83
CA ILE A 152 -1.15 23.85 -7.35
C ILE A 152 -1.61 23.56 -5.91
N GLN A 153 -2.04 22.32 -5.60
CA GLN A 153 -2.47 21.90 -4.26
C GLN A 153 -1.39 22.08 -3.19
N THR A 154 -0.12 21.92 -3.58
CA THR A 154 1.05 22.05 -2.70
C THR A 154 1.73 23.42 -2.78
N ASN A 155 1.02 24.41 -3.34
CA ASN A 155 1.45 25.81 -3.45
C ASN A 155 2.81 26.02 -4.17
N GLN A 156 3.13 25.19 -5.16
CA GLN A 156 4.37 25.28 -5.94
C GLN A 156 4.26 26.30 -7.09
N SER A 157 5.34 27.04 -7.34
CA SER A 157 5.37 27.99 -8.46
C SER A 157 5.26 27.29 -9.82
N ILE A 158 4.41 27.83 -10.71
CA ILE A 158 4.27 27.40 -12.11
C ILE A 158 4.88 28.40 -13.11
N ASN A 159 5.73 29.32 -12.65
CA ASN A 159 6.30 30.40 -13.48
C ASN A 159 7.29 29.94 -14.55
N LYS A 160 8.06 28.88 -14.25
CA LYS A 160 9.14 28.32 -15.07
C LYS A 160 9.21 26.81 -14.81
N LEU A 161 8.28 26.07 -15.40
CA LEU A 161 8.22 24.63 -15.28
C LEU A 161 9.19 23.98 -16.27
N ASP A 162 9.88 22.94 -15.83
CA ASP A 162 10.66 22.02 -16.66
C ASP A 162 10.76 20.68 -15.93
N LEU A 163 9.66 19.93 -15.95
CA LEU A 163 9.47 18.70 -15.21
C LEU A 163 9.20 17.57 -16.18
N SER A 164 9.98 16.51 -16.10
CA SER A 164 9.76 15.26 -16.84
C SER A 164 9.83 14.11 -15.85
N ASP A 165 8.86 13.21 -15.90
CA ASP A 165 8.83 12.03 -15.03
C ASP A 165 8.21 10.83 -15.77
N HIS A 166 8.56 9.63 -15.35
CA HIS A 166 8.04 8.38 -15.89
C HIS A 166 8.13 7.25 -14.84
N PRO A 167 7.22 6.26 -14.90
CA PRO A 167 7.22 5.19 -13.92
C PRO A 167 8.45 4.29 -14.07
N ARG A 168 8.92 3.76 -12.94
CA ARG A 168 10.04 2.81 -12.84
C ARG A 168 9.60 1.36 -12.78
N MET A 169 8.30 1.13 -12.62
CA MET A 169 7.65 -0.19 -12.62
C MET A 169 6.60 -0.25 -13.72
N MET A 170 6.52 -1.37 -14.45
CA MET A 170 5.51 -1.58 -15.47
C MET A 170 4.13 -1.83 -14.84
N TYR A 171 4.06 -2.70 -13.82
CA TYR A 171 2.83 -3.05 -13.11
C TYR A 171 2.81 -2.42 -11.73
N ARG A 172 1.80 -1.57 -11.47
CA ARG A 172 1.61 -0.84 -10.21
C ARG A 172 0.19 -1.12 -9.74
N VAL A 173 0.03 -2.15 -8.91
CA VAL A 173 -1.24 -2.86 -8.72
C VAL A 173 -1.73 -2.75 -7.27
N LEU A 174 -3.03 -2.62 -7.08
CA LEU A 174 -3.66 -2.88 -5.77
C LEU A 174 -4.34 -4.24 -5.75
N ASP A 175 -4.10 -4.98 -4.68
CA ASP A 175 -4.71 -6.27 -4.41
C ASP A 175 -5.83 -6.12 -3.38
N HIS A 176 -7.05 -6.52 -3.73
CA HIS A 176 -8.21 -6.45 -2.84
C HIS A 176 -8.51 -7.82 -2.27
N TRP A 177 -8.42 -7.98 -0.95
CA TRP A 177 -8.78 -9.22 -0.25
C TRP A 177 -10.31 -9.32 -0.01
N ASP A 178 -11.06 -9.00 -1.06
CA ASP A 178 -12.51 -8.82 -1.03
C ASP A 178 -13.23 -10.11 -1.40
N ASN A 179 -14.06 -10.60 -0.49
CA ASN A 179 -14.92 -11.75 -0.74
C ASN A 179 -16.16 -11.31 -1.55
N LEU A 180 -16.76 -12.24 -2.29
CA LEU A 180 -17.92 -11.94 -3.14
C LEU A 180 -19.18 -11.56 -2.32
N ASN A 181 -19.22 -11.93 -1.03
CA ASN A 181 -20.24 -11.48 -0.07
C ASN A 181 -19.97 -10.06 0.50
N ARG A 182 -18.93 -9.39 0.01
CA ARG A 182 -18.46 -8.05 0.40
C ARG A 182 -17.80 -7.95 1.78
N THR A 183 -17.54 -9.05 2.49
CA THR A 183 -16.57 -8.98 3.60
C THR A 183 -15.17 -8.83 3.01
N VAL A 184 -14.28 -8.18 3.75
CA VAL A 184 -12.88 -7.99 3.36
C VAL A 184 -12.02 -8.73 4.37
N GLU A 185 -11.25 -9.70 3.90
CA GLU A 185 -10.25 -10.37 4.72
C GLU A 185 -9.13 -9.38 5.03
N ARG A 186 -8.83 -9.21 6.32
CA ARG A 186 -7.97 -8.16 6.87
C ARG A 186 -8.41 -6.75 6.46
N GLY A 187 -9.72 -6.54 6.31
CA GLY A 187 -10.31 -5.23 6.06
C GLY A 187 -10.78 -4.53 7.33
N TYR A 188 -10.34 -3.28 7.50
CA TYR A 188 -10.58 -2.45 8.69
C TYR A 188 -11.31 -1.14 8.37
N ALA A 189 -11.88 -1.03 7.17
CA ALA A 189 -12.45 0.19 6.61
C ALA A 189 -13.86 -0.02 6.03
N GLY A 190 -14.62 -0.95 6.62
CA GLY A 190 -15.96 -1.33 6.18
C GLY A 190 -15.96 -2.53 5.21
N SER A 191 -17.04 -2.65 4.43
CA SER A 191 -17.22 -3.71 3.44
C SER A 191 -16.48 -3.42 2.13
N SER A 192 -16.37 -4.42 1.27
CA SER A 192 -15.92 -4.26 -0.12
C SER A 192 -16.72 -3.16 -0.82
N ILE A 193 -16.02 -2.28 -1.54
CA ILE A 193 -16.69 -1.25 -2.35
C ILE A 193 -17.41 -1.88 -3.55
N TRP A 194 -17.03 -3.07 -4.01
CA TRP A 194 -17.67 -3.77 -5.13
C TRP A 194 -19.05 -4.27 -4.75
N ASN A 195 -20.10 -3.55 -5.16
CA ASN A 195 -21.47 -4.00 -4.94
C ASN A 195 -21.89 -5.02 -6.00
N TRP A 196 -21.40 -6.25 -5.85
CA TRP A 196 -21.66 -7.36 -6.79
C TRP A 196 -23.15 -7.59 -7.03
N HIS A 197 -24.01 -7.40 -6.03
CA HIS A 197 -25.46 -7.60 -6.19
C HIS A 197 -26.07 -6.61 -7.18
N LYS A 198 -25.67 -5.34 -7.15
CA LYS A 198 -26.21 -4.29 -8.05
C LYS A 198 -25.52 -4.23 -9.41
N LEU A 199 -24.29 -4.71 -9.52
CA LEU A 199 -23.58 -4.80 -10.80
C LEU A 199 -24.24 -5.83 -11.74
N PRO A 200 -24.21 -5.64 -13.07
CA PRO A 200 -23.71 -4.46 -13.78
C PRO A 200 -24.73 -3.30 -13.88
N GLY A 201 -25.96 -3.49 -13.38
CA GLY A 201 -27.07 -2.53 -13.58
C GLY A 201 -26.89 -1.18 -12.88
N VAL A 202 -26.06 -1.10 -11.85
CA VAL A 202 -25.69 0.15 -11.16
C VAL A 202 -24.17 0.29 -11.12
N VAL A 203 -23.66 1.31 -11.81
CA VAL A 203 -22.26 1.74 -11.72
C VAL A 203 -22.19 2.88 -10.70
N ASP A 204 -21.62 2.61 -9.54
CA ASP A 204 -21.51 3.57 -8.44
C ASP A 204 -20.47 4.66 -8.76
N GLN A 205 -20.77 5.92 -8.39
CA GLN A 205 -19.82 7.03 -8.50
C GLN A 205 -18.50 6.72 -7.79
N ARG A 206 -18.56 5.93 -6.71
CA ARG A 206 -17.40 5.47 -5.96
C ARG A 206 -16.41 4.66 -6.80
N TYR A 207 -16.86 3.96 -7.84
CA TYR A 207 -15.94 3.25 -8.74
C TYR A 207 -15.11 4.22 -9.59
N ILE A 208 -15.71 5.34 -9.98
CA ILE A 208 -15.02 6.41 -10.71
C ILE A 208 -14.03 7.11 -9.77
N ASP A 209 -14.43 7.41 -8.53
CA ASP A 209 -13.57 8.08 -7.55
C ASP A 209 -12.39 7.20 -7.11
N TYR A 210 -12.59 5.88 -6.98
CA TYR A 210 -11.51 4.92 -6.79
C TYR A 210 -10.52 4.95 -7.96
N ALA A 211 -11.02 4.97 -9.19
CA ALA A 211 -10.17 5.03 -10.38
C ALA A 211 -9.39 6.37 -10.48
N ARG A 212 -10.03 7.48 -10.11
CA ARG A 212 -9.40 8.80 -10.00
C ARG A 212 -8.26 8.81 -8.98
N ALA A 213 -8.51 8.31 -7.77
CA ALA A 213 -7.51 8.25 -6.71
C ALA A 213 -6.28 7.43 -7.15
N ASN A 214 -6.48 6.23 -7.70
CA ASN A 214 -5.39 5.39 -8.20
C ASN A 214 -4.59 6.04 -9.32
N ALA A 215 -5.26 6.59 -10.34
CA ALA A 215 -4.59 7.25 -11.45
C ALA A 215 -3.79 8.48 -11.00
N SER A 216 -4.24 9.19 -9.96
CA SER A 216 -3.54 10.37 -9.43
C SER A 216 -2.16 10.08 -8.83
N VAL A 217 -1.94 8.84 -8.41
CA VAL A 217 -0.66 8.33 -7.90
C VAL A 217 -0.01 7.32 -8.84
N GLY A 218 -0.55 7.16 -10.05
CA GLY A 218 0.04 6.34 -11.11
C GLY A 218 -0.25 4.85 -11.05
N ILE A 219 -1.11 4.37 -10.14
CA ILE A 219 -1.53 2.96 -10.08
C ILE A 219 -2.28 2.62 -11.37
N ASN A 220 -1.92 1.50 -12.02
CA ASN A 220 -2.44 1.09 -13.33
C ASN A 220 -3.06 -0.32 -13.34
N GLY A 221 -3.20 -0.96 -12.18
CA GLY A 221 -3.85 -2.26 -12.06
C GLY A 221 -4.65 -2.42 -10.76
N SER A 222 -5.68 -3.25 -10.81
CA SER A 222 -6.46 -3.64 -9.63
C SER A 222 -6.86 -5.11 -9.72
N VAL A 223 -6.47 -5.92 -8.74
CA VAL A 223 -7.03 -7.25 -8.50
C VAL A 223 -8.26 -7.07 -7.60
N VAL A 224 -9.45 -7.35 -8.11
CA VAL A 224 -10.72 -6.92 -7.47
C VAL A 224 -11.36 -7.97 -6.55
N ASN A 225 -10.66 -9.08 -6.25
CA ASN A 225 -11.18 -10.16 -5.42
C ASN A 225 -10.07 -10.88 -4.65
N ASN A 226 -10.49 -11.52 -3.55
CA ASN A 226 -9.61 -12.15 -2.58
C ASN A 226 -8.69 -13.21 -3.20
N VAL A 227 -7.43 -13.25 -2.72
CA VAL A 227 -6.43 -14.26 -3.05
C VAL A 227 -6.85 -15.65 -2.55
N ASN A 228 -7.63 -15.74 -1.47
CA ASN A 228 -8.40 -16.92 -1.12
C ASN A 228 -9.61 -17.03 -2.08
N ALA A 229 -9.30 -17.30 -3.35
CA ALA A 229 -10.20 -17.04 -4.47
C ALA A 229 -11.45 -17.94 -4.46
N ASP A 230 -12.59 -17.34 -4.82
CA ASP A 230 -13.83 -18.05 -5.12
C ASP A 230 -13.92 -18.27 -6.64
N ALA A 231 -14.07 -19.53 -7.07
CA ALA A 231 -14.16 -19.88 -8.48
C ALA A 231 -15.31 -19.15 -9.19
N LEU A 232 -16.39 -18.80 -8.47
CA LEU A 232 -17.57 -18.13 -9.00
C LEU A 232 -17.27 -16.83 -9.75
N ILE A 233 -16.16 -16.14 -9.44
CA ILE A 233 -15.72 -14.93 -10.15
C ILE A 233 -15.50 -15.15 -11.66
N LEU A 234 -15.19 -16.39 -12.07
CA LEU A 234 -14.97 -16.80 -13.45
C LEU A 234 -16.24 -17.26 -14.19
N SER A 235 -17.40 -17.19 -13.54
CA SER A 235 -18.69 -17.51 -14.16
C SER A 235 -19.20 -16.36 -15.04
N PRO A 236 -19.97 -16.63 -16.11
CA PRO A 236 -20.44 -15.58 -17.03
C PRO A 236 -21.17 -14.41 -16.33
N GLN A 237 -21.97 -14.73 -15.31
CA GLN A 237 -22.72 -13.75 -14.51
C GLN A 237 -21.82 -12.80 -13.72
N TYR A 238 -20.64 -13.25 -13.26
CA TYR A 238 -19.67 -12.39 -12.59
C TYR A 238 -18.78 -11.67 -13.60
N LEU A 239 -18.40 -12.30 -14.72
CA LEU A 239 -17.64 -11.63 -15.77
C LEU A 239 -18.36 -10.39 -16.32
N LEU A 240 -19.70 -10.40 -16.42
CA LEU A 240 -20.49 -9.19 -16.73
C LEU A 240 -20.34 -8.07 -15.69
N LYS A 241 -20.24 -8.43 -14.39
CA LYS A 241 -20.03 -7.46 -13.30
C LYS A 241 -18.62 -6.89 -13.33
N VAL A 242 -17.63 -7.75 -13.58
CA VAL A 242 -16.22 -7.35 -13.73
C VAL A 242 -16.04 -6.46 -14.97
N GLN A 243 -16.73 -6.76 -16.08
CA GLN A 243 -16.74 -5.91 -17.27
C GLN A 243 -17.23 -4.48 -16.96
N ALA A 244 -18.29 -4.34 -16.15
CA ALA A 244 -18.78 -3.02 -15.76
C ALA A 244 -17.74 -2.21 -14.96
N LEU A 245 -16.99 -2.87 -14.07
CA LEU A 245 -15.85 -2.25 -13.38
C LEU A 245 -14.73 -1.88 -14.37
N ALA A 246 -14.37 -2.79 -15.28
CA ALA A 246 -13.31 -2.58 -16.26
C ALA A 246 -13.60 -1.38 -17.18
N ASN A 247 -14.87 -1.19 -17.56
CA ASN A 247 -15.29 -0.05 -18.38
C ASN A 247 -15.06 1.30 -17.69
N VAL A 248 -15.24 1.37 -16.36
CA VAL A 248 -14.90 2.56 -15.58
C VAL A 248 -13.39 2.73 -15.51
N PHE A 249 -12.68 1.68 -15.13
CA PHE A 249 -11.24 1.73 -14.80
C PHE A 249 -10.36 2.01 -16.02
N ARG A 250 -10.72 1.50 -17.19
CA ARG A 250 -10.03 1.75 -18.46
C ARG A 250 -9.94 3.24 -18.79
N THR A 251 -10.97 4.02 -18.43
CA THR A 251 -10.99 5.48 -18.62
C THR A 251 -9.85 6.19 -17.88
N TYR A 252 -9.34 5.57 -16.82
CA TYR A 252 -8.23 6.07 -16.00
C TYR A 252 -6.93 5.30 -16.21
N GLY A 253 -6.86 4.41 -17.21
CA GLY A 253 -5.68 3.61 -17.50
C GLY A 253 -5.43 2.45 -16.53
N ILE A 254 -6.47 2.00 -15.82
CA ILE A 254 -6.37 0.92 -14.83
C ILE A 254 -6.92 -0.37 -15.44
N ARG A 255 -6.08 -1.41 -15.51
CA ARG A 255 -6.50 -2.76 -15.93
C ARG A 255 -7.04 -3.55 -14.75
N ILE A 256 -8.03 -4.39 -15.01
CA ILE A 256 -8.53 -5.36 -14.02
C ILE A 256 -7.75 -6.67 -14.13
N TYR A 257 -7.46 -7.24 -12.97
CA TYR A 257 -6.93 -8.58 -12.76
C TYR A 257 -7.88 -9.35 -11.84
N LEU A 258 -7.81 -10.68 -11.87
CA LEU A 258 -8.61 -11.53 -10.98
C LEU A 258 -7.72 -12.51 -10.22
N SER A 259 -7.95 -12.63 -8.92
CA SER A 259 -7.44 -13.78 -8.18
C SER A 259 -8.21 -15.02 -8.62
N VAL A 260 -7.51 -16.08 -9.00
CA VAL A 260 -8.13 -17.32 -9.50
C VAL A 260 -7.84 -18.50 -8.59
N LYS A 261 -8.85 -19.36 -8.42
CA LYS A 261 -8.71 -20.60 -7.68
C LYS A 261 -8.15 -21.67 -8.61
N PHE A 262 -7.03 -22.29 -8.26
CA PHE A 262 -6.36 -23.24 -9.16
C PHE A 262 -7.26 -24.43 -9.55
N SER A 263 -8.17 -24.84 -8.67
CA SER A 263 -9.17 -25.90 -8.89
C SER A 263 -10.42 -25.49 -9.67
N SER A 264 -10.51 -24.27 -10.22
CA SER A 264 -11.67 -23.84 -11.02
C SER A 264 -12.09 -24.80 -12.17
N PRO A 265 -11.19 -25.54 -12.86
CA PRO A 265 -11.61 -26.54 -13.82
C PRO A 265 -12.49 -27.65 -13.21
N VAL A 266 -12.26 -28.01 -11.95
CA VAL A 266 -13.10 -28.98 -11.22
C VAL A 266 -14.41 -28.34 -10.80
N GLU A 267 -14.35 -27.16 -10.18
CA GLU A 267 -15.51 -26.50 -9.55
C GLU A 267 -16.51 -25.91 -10.56
N LEU A 268 -16.03 -25.38 -11.69
CA LEU A 268 -16.86 -24.78 -12.73
C LEU A 268 -16.86 -25.56 -14.03
N GLY A 269 -15.77 -26.27 -14.34
CA GLY A 269 -15.64 -27.04 -15.58
C GLY A 269 -16.15 -28.48 -15.50
N SER A 270 -16.49 -28.97 -14.29
CA SER A 270 -16.82 -30.39 -14.06
C SER A 270 -15.72 -31.37 -14.48
N LEU A 271 -14.46 -30.92 -14.57
CA LEU A 271 -13.32 -31.82 -14.79
C LEU A 271 -13.05 -32.63 -13.52
N LYS A 272 -12.47 -33.82 -13.68
CA LYS A 272 -12.11 -34.70 -12.56
C LYS A 272 -10.81 -34.29 -11.86
N THR A 273 -10.06 -33.35 -12.43
CA THR A 273 -8.73 -32.95 -11.98
C THR A 273 -8.47 -31.48 -12.31
N ALA A 274 -7.48 -30.89 -11.64
CA ALA A 274 -6.88 -29.61 -11.99
C ALA A 274 -5.35 -29.73 -12.18
N ASP A 275 -4.85 -30.93 -12.52
CA ASP A 275 -3.44 -31.13 -12.88
C ASP A 275 -3.06 -30.24 -14.07
N PRO A 276 -2.10 -29.30 -13.93
CA PRO A 276 -1.73 -28.37 -15.00
C PRO A 276 -1.11 -29.05 -16.22
N LEU A 277 -0.69 -30.32 -16.12
CA LEU A 277 -0.19 -31.08 -17.26
C LEU A 277 -1.28 -31.83 -18.03
N ASP A 278 -2.48 -31.96 -17.46
CA ASP A 278 -3.63 -32.61 -18.11
C ASP A 278 -4.12 -31.77 -19.31
N PRO A 279 -4.22 -32.35 -20.53
CA PRO A 279 -4.67 -31.62 -21.71
C PRO A 279 -6.06 -30.97 -21.59
N ALA A 280 -7.00 -31.60 -20.87
CA ALA A 280 -8.33 -31.04 -20.65
C ALA A 280 -8.29 -29.82 -19.74
N VAL A 281 -7.41 -29.82 -18.72
CA VAL A 281 -7.19 -28.66 -17.83
C VAL A 281 -6.58 -27.50 -18.60
N LYS A 282 -5.55 -27.76 -19.42
CA LYS A 282 -4.94 -26.73 -20.30
C LYS A 282 -5.98 -26.12 -21.24
N LYS A 283 -6.79 -26.96 -21.89
CA LYS A 283 -7.87 -26.51 -22.77
C LYS A 283 -8.90 -25.66 -22.02
N TRP A 284 -9.31 -26.08 -20.81
CA TRP A 284 -10.28 -25.34 -20.02
C TRP A 284 -9.79 -23.93 -19.70
N TRP A 285 -8.52 -23.78 -19.30
CA TRP A 285 -7.94 -22.47 -19.00
C TRP A 285 -7.77 -21.60 -20.24
N ALA A 286 -7.38 -22.17 -21.39
CA ALA A 286 -7.33 -21.45 -22.65
C ALA A 286 -8.72 -20.92 -23.07
N ASP A 287 -9.74 -21.80 -23.05
CA ASP A 287 -11.12 -21.42 -23.38
C ASP A 287 -11.67 -20.37 -22.40
N LYS A 288 -11.32 -20.49 -21.11
CA LYS A 288 -11.73 -19.52 -20.08
C LYS A 288 -11.04 -18.17 -20.26
N ALA A 289 -9.75 -18.15 -20.63
CA ALA A 289 -9.06 -16.92 -20.97
C ALA A 289 -9.74 -16.23 -22.17
N ASP A 290 -10.00 -16.97 -23.26
CA ASP A 290 -10.72 -16.45 -24.43
C ASP A 290 -12.10 -15.88 -24.07
N GLU A 291 -12.82 -16.53 -23.16
CA GLU A 291 -14.08 -15.99 -22.63
C GLU A 291 -13.90 -14.66 -21.90
N ILE A 292 -12.95 -14.57 -20.97
CA ILE A 292 -12.68 -13.34 -20.21
C ILE A 292 -12.32 -12.20 -21.16
N TYR A 293 -11.45 -12.44 -22.14
CA TYR A 293 -11.04 -11.40 -23.10
C TYR A 293 -12.15 -10.96 -24.06
N ARG A 294 -13.18 -11.80 -24.29
CA ARG A 294 -14.40 -11.35 -24.99
C ARG A 294 -15.19 -10.33 -24.17
N TYR A 295 -15.23 -10.48 -22.85
CA TYR A 295 -15.87 -9.49 -21.96
C TYR A 295 -14.99 -8.27 -21.73
N ILE A 296 -13.69 -8.48 -21.56
CA ILE A 296 -12.73 -7.47 -21.12
C ILE A 296 -11.49 -7.55 -22.03
N PRO A 297 -11.50 -6.90 -23.20
CA PRO A 297 -10.43 -7.04 -24.21
C PRO A 297 -9.03 -6.62 -23.74
N ASP A 298 -8.94 -5.80 -22.70
CA ASP A 298 -7.71 -5.32 -22.08
C ASP A 298 -7.49 -5.88 -20.66
N PHE A 299 -8.06 -7.06 -20.39
CA PHE A 299 -7.86 -7.77 -19.13
C PHE A 299 -6.37 -7.96 -18.84
N GLY A 300 -5.98 -7.68 -17.59
CA GLY A 300 -4.58 -7.69 -17.18
C GLY A 300 -4.01 -9.09 -17.00
N GLY A 301 -4.80 -10.02 -16.45
CA GLY A 301 -4.36 -11.37 -16.15
C GLY A 301 -4.74 -11.84 -14.73
N PHE A 302 -4.00 -12.81 -14.21
CA PHE A 302 -4.37 -13.51 -12.98
C PHE A 302 -3.42 -13.23 -11.81
N LEU A 303 -3.98 -13.18 -10.61
CA LEU A 303 -3.26 -13.34 -9.34
C LEU A 303 -3.51 -14.75 -8.80
N VAL A 304 -2.49 -15.42 -8.27
CA VAL A 304 -2.60 -16.82 -7.81
C VAL A 304 -1.97 -17.00 -6.44
N LYS A 305 -2.77 -17.42 -5.46
CA LYS A 305 -2.33 -18.05 -4.21
C LYS A 305 -2.59 -19.55 -4.34
N ALA A 306 -1.53 -20.35 -4.37
CA ALA A 306 -1.62 -21.79 -4.58
C ALA A 306 -0.75 -22.54 -3.58
N ASN A 307 -1.21 -23.70 -3.11
CA ASN A 307 -0.52 -24.54 -2.11
C ASN A 307 -0.13 -23.81 -0.81
N SER A 308 -0.92 -22.81 -0.40
CA SER A 308 -0.71 -22.06 0.84
C SER A 308 -2.00 -22.00 1.65
N GLU A 309 -1.93 -22.28 2.94
CA GLU A 309 -3.05 -22.12 3.90
C GLU A 309 -4.35 -22.81 3.44
N GLY A 310 -4.20 -24.02 2.89
CA GLY A 310 -5.34 -24.82 2.40
C GLY A 310 -5.82 -24.48 0.99
N GLN A 311 -5.25 -23.46 0.33
CA GLN A 311 -5.58 -23.17 -1.07
C GLN A 311 -5.04 -24.25 -2.02
N PRO A 312 -5.83 -24.69 -3.02
CA PRO A 312 -5.43 -25.71 -3.97
C PRO A 312 -4.29 -25.22 -4.86
N GLY A 313 -3.51 -26.14 -5.42
CA GLY A 313 -2.40 -25.78 -6.29
C GLY A 313 -1.70 -26.97 -6.94
N PRO A 314 -0.69 -26.72 -7.78
CA PRO A 314 -0.01 -27.76 -8.56
C PRO A 314 0.59 -28.89 -7.71
N GLN A 315 1.09 -28.62 -6.51
CA GLN A 315 1.72 -29.65 -5.66
C GLN A 315 0.70 -30.72 -5.21
N SER A 316 -0.60 -30.39 -5.16
CA SER A 316 -1.67 -31.36 -4.89
C SER A 316 -1.76 -32.46 -5.95
N TYR A 317 -1.15 -32.23 -7.12
CA TYR A 317 -1.09 -33.15 -8.25
C TYR A 317 0.34 -33.64 -8.53
N GLY A 318 1.27 -33.46 -7.58
CA GLY A 318 2.68 -33.81 -7.77
C GLY A 318 3.40 -32.95 -8.81
N ARG A 319 2.95 -31.71 -9.02
CA ARG A 319 3.54 -30.74 -9.97
C ARG A 319 4.21 -29.59 -9.25
N THR A 320 5.03 -28.85 -9.98
CA THR A 320 5.77 -27.70 -9.45
C THR A 320 4.98 -26.40 -9.60
N HIS A 321 5.36 -25.36 -8.87
CA HIS A 321 4.82 -24.02 -9.09
C HIS A 321 5.07 -23.51 -10.51
N ALA A 322 6.21 -23.86 -11.12
CA ALA A 322 6.51 -23.53 -12.52
C ALA A 322 5.51 -24.19 -13.49
N ASP A 323 5.14 -25.46 -13.27
CA ASP A 323 4.15 -26.16 -14.11
C ASP A 323 2.78 -25.46 -14.05
N GLY A 324 2.33 -25.13 -12.83
CA GLY A 324 1.06 -24.44 -12.62
C GLY A 324 1.04 -23.03 -13.21
N ALA A 325 2.08 -22.24 -12.95
CA ALA A 325 2.19 -20.88 -13.45
C ALA A 325 2.29 -20.83 -14.97
N ASN A 326 3.11 -21.70 -15.57
CA ASN A 326 3.32 -21.74 -17.01
C ASN A 326 2.07 -22.17 -17.77
N MET A 327 1.26 -23.08 -17.22
CA MET A 327 -0.02 -23.45 -17.82
C MET A 327 -0.98 -22.26 -17.92
N LEU A 328 -1.12 -21.47 -16.85
CA LEU A 328 -1.95 -20.25 -16.86
C LEU A 328 -1.36 -19.18 -17.78
N ALA A 329 -0.04 -19.06 -17.80
CA ALA A 329 0.68 -18.10 -18.64
C ALA A 329 0.50 -18.41 -20.13
N ASP A 330 0.57 -19.68 -20.51
CA ASP A 330 0.33 -20.15 -21.88
C ASP A 330 -1.13 -19.87 -22.30
N ALA A 331 -2.10 -19.96 -21.38
CA ALA A 331 -3.51 -19.61 -21.65
C ALA A 331 -3.73 -18.10 -21.85
N LEU A 332 -2.97 -17.24 -21.17
CA LEU A 332 -3.08 -15.77 -21.29
C LEU A 332 -2.23 -15.17 -22.41
N ALA A 333 -1.20 -15.89 -22.88
CA ALA A 333 -0.23 -15.39 -23.86
C ALA A 333 -0.85 -14.86 -25.17
N PRO A 334 -1.88 -15.48 -25.77
CA PRO A 334 -2.52 -14.96 -26.98
C PRO A 334 -3.12 -13.56 -26.83
N HIS A 335 -3.39 -13.15 -25.59
CA HIS A 335 -4.03 -11.87 -25.25
C HIS A 335 -3.09 -10.92 -24.50
N HIS A 336 -1.80 -11.26 -24.38
CA HIS A 336 -0.79 -10.47 -23.68
C HIS A 336 -1.07 -10.25 -22.17
N GLY A 337 -1.82 -11.16 -21.55
CA GLY A 337 -2.04 -11.16 -20.10
C GLY A 337 -0.85 -11.74 -19.32
N ILE A 338 -0.75 -11.37 -18.04
CA ILE A 338 0.30 -11.87 -17.13
C ILE A 338 -0.26 -12.76 -16.02
N VAL A 339 0.61 -13.58 -15.43
CA VAL A 339 0.32 -14.32 -14.20
C VAL A 339 1.19 -13.77 -13.08
N MET A 340 0.55 -13.13 -12.10
CA MET A 340 1.14 -12.77 -10.81
C MET A 340 1.03 -13.99 -9.89
N TRP A 341 2.11 -14.74 -9.73
CA TRP A 341 2.14 -15.96 -8.92
C TRP A 341 2.77 -15.67 -7.55
N ARG A 342 1.98 -15.78 -6.47
CA ARG A 342 2.47 -15.41 -5.13
C ARG A 342 3.47 -16.45 -4.61
N ALA A 343 4.58 -15.96 -4.06
CA ALA A 343 5.61 -16.76 -3.39
C ALA A 343 5.31 -17.04 -1.91
N PHE A 344 4.18 -16.56 -1.39
CA PHE A 344 3.73 -16.84 -0.03
C PHE A 344 3.25 -18.28 0.08
N VAL A 345 4.19 -19.21 0.30
CA VAL A 345 3.99 -20.65 0.39
C VAL A 345 4.81 -21.19 1.55
N TYR A 346 4.17 -22.00 2.40
CA TYR A 346 4.80 -22.70 3.51
C TYR A 346 3.89 -23.85 4.02
N ASP A 347 4.49 -24.96 4.43
CA ASP A 347 3.82 -26.18 4.90
C ASP A 347 4.47 -26.66 6.22
N ASN A 348 3.65 -26.96 7.23
CA ASN A 348 4.11 -27.45 8.53
C ASN A 348 4.54 -28.92 8.48
N LYS A 349 4.21 -29.62 7.40
CA LYS A 349 4.70 -30.98 7.14
C LYS A 349 6.16 -30.99 6.70
N VAL A 350 6.68 -29.85 6.24
CA VAL A 350 8.11 -29.68 5.95
C VAL A 350 8.80 -29.30 7.26
N PRO A 351 9.66 -30.18 7.83
CA PRO A 351 10.32 -29.93 9.12
C PRO A 351 11.52 -28.98 8.96
N ASP A 352 11.29 -27.81 8.37
CA ASP A 352 12.28 -26.75 8.17
C ASP A 352 11.75 -25.41 8.74
N ASP A 353 12.64 -24.45 8.93
CA ASP A 353 12.27 -23.10 9.35
C ASP A 353 11.32 -22.45 8.33
N ARG A 354 10.17 -21.93 8.78
CA ARG A 354 9.20 -21.23 7.91
C ARG A 354 9.87 -20.13 7.08
N PHE A 355 10.85 -19.43 7.67
CA PHE A 355 11.63 -18.39 7.00
C PHE A 355 12.24 -18.86 5.67
N LYS A 356 12.63 -20.14 5.59
CA LYS A 356 13.35 -20.70 4.44
C LYS A 356 12.44 -21.16 3.31
N GLN A 357 11.17 -21.45 3.59
CA GLN A 357 10.36 -22.31 2.73
C GLN A 357 10.05 -21.66 1.38
N ALA A 358 9.62 -20.40 1.36
CA ALA A 358 9.35 -19.69 0.10
C ALA A 358 10.59 -19.61 -0.81
N TYR A 359 11.77 -19.40 -0.24
CA TYR A 359 13.01 -19.44 -1.03
C TYR A 359 13.24 -20.84 -1.63
N ASN A 360 13.13 -21.89 -0.81
CA ASN A 360 13.37 -23.27 -1.23
C ASN A 360 12.41 -23.72 -2.34
N GLU A 361 11.16 -23.24 -2.31
CA GLU A 361 10.13 -23.58 -3.30
C GLU A 361 10.34 -22.92 -4.66
N PHE A 362 10.90 -21.70 -4.70
CA PHE A 362 10.97 -20.90 -5.93
C PHE A 362 12.37 -20.81 -6.54
N LYS A 363 13.43 -20.74 -5.72
CA LYS A 363 14.81 -20.58 -6.19
C LYS A 363 15.23 -21.68 -7.19
N PRO A 364 14.91 -22.98 -7.02
CA PRO A 364 15.27 -24.03 -7.97
C PRO A 364 14.69 -23.83 -9.39
N PHE A 365 13.65 -22.99 -9.53
CA PHE A 365 12.95 -22.74 -10.80
C PHE A 365 13.27 -21.37 -11.40
N ASP A 366 14.32 -20.68 -10.94
CA ASP A 366 14.83 -19.47 -11.59
C ASP A 366 15.08 -19.71 -13.09
N GLY A 367 14.50 -18.86 -13.95
CA GLY A 367 14.55 -18.99 -15.41
C GLY A 367 13.69 -20.11 -16.02
N LYS A 368 12.80 -20.76 -15.24
CA LYS A 368 11.87 -21.80 -15.73
C LYS A 368 10.42 -21.31 -15.91
N PHE A 369 10.11 -20.12 -15.44
CA PHE A 369 8.82 -19.49 -15.64
C PHE A 369 8.72 -18.84 -17.03
N ARG A 370 7.52 -18.75 -17.61
CA ARG A 370 7.30 -18.02 -18.88
C ARG A 370 7.55 -16.52 -18.70
N ASP A 371 7.84 -15.82 -19.81
CA ASP A 371 8.14 -14.39 -19.82
C ASP A 371 6.98 -13.50 -19.31
N ASN A 372 5.73 -13.99 -19.38
CA ASN A 372 4.55 -13.33 -18.83
C ASN A 372 4.13 -13.85 -17.44
N VAL A 373 5.02 -14.55 -16.73
CA VAL A 373 4.88 -14.87 -15.30
C VAL A 373 5.75 -13.92 -14.50
N ILE A 374 5.19 -13.37 -13.43
CA ILE A 374 5.91 -12.59 -12.42
C ILE A 374 5.64 -13.17 -11.05
N ILE A 375 6.71 -13.43 -10.29
CA ILE A 375 6.60 -13.97 -8.95
C ILE A 375 6.38 -12.82 -7.98
N GLN A 376 5.22 -12.82 -7.33
CA GLN A 376 4.82 -11.81 -6.37
C GLN A 376 5.30 -12.19 -4.96
N VAL A 377 6.28 -11.45 -4.45
CA VAL A 377 7.04 -11.78 -3.24
C VAL A 377 6.78 -10.71 -2.19
N LYS A 378 6.35 -11.12 -0.98
CA LYS A 378 6.21 -10.21 0.16
C LYS A 378 7.55 -9.54 0.49
N ASN A 379 7.50 -8.37 1.14
CA ASN A 379 8.71 -7.63 1.50
C ASN A 379 9.67 -8.40 2.42
N GLY A 380 9.15 -9.33 3.22
CA GLY A 380 9.94 -10.25 4.04
C GLY A 380 9.45 -11.70 3.93
N PRO A 381 10.21 -12.65 4.51
CA PRO A 381 9.98 -14.09 4.35
C PRO A 381 8.90 -14.69 5.27
N ILE A 382 8.32 -13.92 6.20
CA ILE A 382 7.27 -14.43 7.11
C ILE A 382 5.89 -13.97 6.66
N ASP A 383 5.43 -12.79 7.07
CA ASP A 383 4.08 -12.31 6.83
C ASP A 383 3.87 -10.87 7.34
N PHE A 384 4.37 -9.89 6.58
CA PHE A 384 4.07 -8.46 6.79
C PHE A 384 4.25 -7.94 8.23
N GLN A 385 5.17 -8.53 8.99
CA GLN A 385 5.41 -8.14 10.37
C GLN A 385 5.91 -6.68 10.44
N PRO A 386 5.75 -5.97 11.57
CA PRO A 386 6.11 -4.55 11.68
C PRO A 386 7.52 -4.22 11.21
N ARG A 387 8.46 -5.17 11.35
CA ARG A 387 9.76 -5.20 10.67
C ARG A 387 10.15 -6.63 10.32
N GLU A 388 10.59 -6.83 9.08
CA GLU A 388 11.20 -8.08 8.60
C GLU A 388 12.49 -7.76 7.84
N PRO A 389 13.51 -8.64 7.85
CA PRO A 389 14.58 -8.57 6.86
C PRO A 389 13.98 -8.74 5.46
N PHE A 390 14.62 -8.15 4.44
CA PHE A 390 14.13 -8.28 3.06
C PHE A 390 14.07 -9.76 2.64
N HIS A 391 13.07 -10.13 1.83
CA HIS A 391 12.93 -11.52 1.39
C HIS A 391 14.13 -11.96 0.51
N PRO A 392 14.78 -13.11 0.78
CA PRO A 392 16.00 -13.51 0.07
C PRO A 392 15.82 -13.77 -1.43
N LEU A 393 14.60 -13.98 -1.93
CA LEU A 393 14.33 -14.18 -3.35
C LEU A 393 14.73 -12.97 -4.19
N PHE A 394 14.66 -11.75 -3.64
CA PHE A 394 15.09 -10.53 -4.32
C PHE A 394 16.59 -10.51 -4.63
N GLY A 395 17.42 -11.33 -3.98
CA GLY A 395 18.83 -11.50 -4.35
C GLY A 395 19.14 -12.77 -5.12
N ALA A 396 18.14 -13.62 -5.37
CA ALA A 396 18.39 -15.00 -5.73
C ALA A 396 17.77 -15.45 -7.07
N MET A 397 16.91 -14.67 -7.71
CA MET A 397 16.27 -15.07 -8.98
C MET A 397 16.54 -14.10 -10.13
N PRO A 398 17.78 -14.03 -10.66
CA PRO A 398 18.13 -13.07 -11.72
C PRO A 398 17.48 -13.34 -13.08
N ASN A 399 16.88 -14.52 -13.29
CA ASN A 399 16.30 -14.94 -14.57
C ASN A 399 14.76 -15.03 -14.55
N THR A 400 14.12 -14.70 -13.43
CA THR A 400 12.67 -14.70 -13.28
C THR A 400 12.18 -13.32 -12.85
N PRO A 401 11.11 -12.77 -13.46
CA PRO A 401 10.54 -11.52 -13.00
C PRO A 401 10.04 -11.62 -11.55
N LEU A 402 10.44 -10.66 -10.71
CA LEU A 402 9.95 -10.51 -9.34
C LEU A 402 9.17 -9.21 -9.19
N MET A 403 8.03 -9.26 -8.51
CA MET A 403 7.33 -8.07 -8.02
C MET A 403 7.23 -8.08 -6.51
N MET A 404 7.36 -6.89 -5.92
CA MET A 404 7.13 -6.68 -4.49
C MET A 404 5.63 -6.79 -4.16
N GLU A 405 5.29 -7.42 -3.05
CA GLU A 405 3.99 -7.30 -2.38
C GLU A 405 4.21 -6.58 -1.05
N PHE A 406 3.61 -5.40 -0.88
CA PHE A 406 3.47 -4.71 0.39
C PHE A 406 2.05 -4.83 0.90
N GLN A 407 1.86 -4.69 2.22
CA GLN A 407 0.54 -4.66 2.84
C GLN A 407 0.23 -3.26 3.33
N LEU A 408 -0.78 -2.60 2.76
CA LEU A 408 -1.23 -1.26 3.20
C LEU A 408 -2.29 -1.37 4.30
N THR A 409 -3.06 -2.47 4.30
CA THR A 409 -4.02 -2.74 5.36
C THR A 409 -3.27 -3.15 6.61
N GLN A 410 -3.56 -2.52 7.73
CA GLN A 410 -2.72 -2.60 8.93
C GLN A 410 -2.97 -3.87 9.76
N GLU A 411 -2.95 -5.06 9.14
CA GLU A 411 -3.19 -6.35 9.81
C GLU A 411 -2.29 -6.54 11.04
N TYR A 412 -1.00 -6.22 10.89
CA TYR A 412 -0.01 -6.35 11.95
C TYR A 412 0.39 -5.00 12.56
N LEU A 413 -0.34 -3.93 12.25
CA LEU A 413 0.00 -2.55 12.57
C LEU A 413 -1.16 -1.81 13.25
N GLY A 414 -2.04 -2.54 13.95
CA GLY A 414 -3.11 -1.96 14.76
C GLY A 414 -4.33 -1.47 13.98
N PHE A 415 -4.62 -2.13 12.85
CA PHE A 415 -5.88 -2.00 12.11
C PHE A 415 -6.19 -0.54 11.75
N SER A 416 -7.43 -0.08 11.95
CA SER A 416 -7.83 1.32 11.76
C SER A 416 -7.82 2.14 13.06
N THR A 417 -7.24 1.62 14.16
CA THR A 417 -7.12 2.37 15.43
C THR A 417 -5.74 2.97 15.66
N HIS A 418 -4.72 2.48 14.95
CA HIS A 418 -3.34 2.96 15.07
C HIS A 418 -2.94 3.86 13.90
N LEU A 419 -2.31 4.99 14.20
CA LEU A 419 -1.62 5.79 13.18
C LEU A 419 -0.26 5.15 12.90
N VAL A 420 -0.13 4.55 11.70
CA VAL A 420 1.14 4.00 11.20
C VAL A 420 1.33 4.44 9.75
N TYR A 421 2.28 5.34 9.52
CA TYR A 421 2.71 5.71 8.17
C TYR A 421 3.79 4.74 7.69
N GLU A 422 3.49 4.00 6.62
CA GLU A 422 4.25 2.82 6.18
C GLU A 422 5.33 3.11 5.14
N ALA A 423 5.40 4.32 4.57
CA ALA A 423 6.45 4.64 3.59
C ALA A 423 7.89 4.42 4.11
N PRO A 424 8.22 4.66 5.40
CA PRO A 424 9.51 4.25 5.96
C PRO A 424 9.76 2.73 5.90
N LEU A 425 8.74 1.89 6.10
CA LEU A 425 8.83 0.43 5.94
C LEU A 425 9.10 0.05 4.49
N PHE A 426 8.37 0.66 3.55
CA PHE A 426 8.58 0.42 2.13
C PHE A 426 10.00 0.81 1.70
N ALA A 427 10.47 1.98 2.13
CA ALA A 427 11.82 2.46 1.83
C ALA A 427 12.92 1.58 2.46
N GLU A 428 12.75 1.14 3.71
CA GLU A 428 13.69 0.22 4.39
C GLU A 428 13.90 -1.07 3.57
N CYS A 429 12.81 -1.68 3.09
CA CYS A 429 12.90 -2.86 2.24
C CYS A 429 13.48 -2.55 0.85
N LEU A 430 12.92 -1.54 0.15
CA LEU A 430 13.32 -1.18 -1.21
C LEU A 430 14.81 -0.79 -1.30
N GLN A 431 15.35 -0.16 -0.26
CA GLN A 431 16.75 0.28 -0.21
C GLN A 431 17.70 -0.74 0.44
N SER A 432 17.19 -1.89 0.90
CA SER A 432 18.04 -2.97 1.40
C SER A 432 18.94 -3.51 0.29
N ASP A 433 20.24 -3.56 0.55
CA ASP A 433 21.23 -4.04 -0.41
C ASP A 433 21.26 -5.57 -0.42
N THR A 434 21.04 -6.16 -1.60
CA THR A 434 21.09 -7.61 -1.79
C THR A 434 22.51 -8.12 -2.05
N TYR A 435 23.45 -7.23 -2.40
CA TYR A 435 24.83 -7.51 -2.81
C TYR A 435 25.00 -8.44 -4.03
N THR A 436 23.90 -8.90 -4.64
CA THR A 436 23.89 -9.87 -5.75
C THR A 436 24.72 -9.43 -6.96
N HIS A 437 24.81 -8.12 -7.22
CA HIS A 437 25.65 -7.53 -8.26
C HIS A 437 26.66 -6.52 -7.67
N GLY A 438 27.15 -6.81 -6.46
CA GLY A 438 28.02 -5.92 -5.67
C GLY A 438 27.25 -4.86 -4.89
N ILE A 439 27.99 -3.96 -4.23
CA ILE A 439 27.44 -2.89 -3.39
C ILE A 439 26.45 -2.01 -4.19
N GLY A 440 25.35 -1.67 -3.55
CA GLY A 440 24.26 -0.87 -4.08
C GLY A 440 23.27 -1.69 -4.91
N SER A 441 23.28 -3.02 -4.84
CA SER A 441 22.31 -3.90 -5.53
C SER A 441 21.01 -3.99 -4.75
N THR A 442 20.35 -2.85 -4.55
CA THR A 442 19.16 -2.77 -3.70
C THR A 442 17.99 -3.57 -4.25
N VAL A 443 17.07 -3.99 -3.37
CA VAL A 443 15.81 -4.64 -3.75
C VAL A 443 15.10 -3.85 -4.85
N ALA A 444 15.00 -2.52 -4.70
CA ALA A 444 14.43 -1.63 -5.71
C ALA A 444 15.09 -1.77 -7.08
N ARG A 445 16.42 -1.85 -7.16
CA ARG A 445 17.14 -2.02 -8.43
C ARG A 445 16.89 -3.38 -9.05
N VAL A 446 16.74 -4.43 -8.23
CA VAL A 446 16.36 -5.76 -8.72
C VAL A 446 14.97 -5.72 -9.35
N ILE A 447 13.96 -5.23 -8.61
CA ILE A 447 12.58 -5.21 -9.12
C ILE A 447 12.36 -4.15 -10.22
N LYS A 448 13.23 -3.13 -10.35
CA LYS A 448 13.30 -2.22 -11.52
C LYS A 448 13.89 -2.89 -12.78
N GLY A 449 14.38 -4.12 -12.67
CA GLY A 449 15.06 -4.82 -13.75
C GLY A 449 16.38 -4.15 -14.15
N ASP A 450 17.08 -3.48 -13.23
CA ASP A 450 18.36 -2.79 -13.54
C ASP A 450 19.45 -3.75 -14.00
N PHE A 451 19.39 -5.00 -13.54
CA PHE A 451 20.35 -6.05 -13.87
C PHE A 451 19.88 -6.96 -15.02
N ASN A 452 18.58 -6.92 -15.36
CA ASN A 452 18.03 -7.68 -16.48
C ASN A 452 16.81 -6.93 -17.08
N LYS A 453 17.07 -6.13 -18.12
CA LYS A 453 16.05 -5.27 -18.76
C LYS A 453 15.00 -6.01 -19.60
N LYS A 454 15.13 -7.34 -19.74
CA LYS A 454 14.13 -8.18 -20.43
C LYS A 454 12.96 -8.57 -19.53
N LEU A 455 13.15 -8.52 -18.20
CA LEU A 455 12.12 -8.92 -17.26
C LEU A 455 11.05 -7.85 -17.14
N ILE A 456 9.79 -8.29 -17.02
CA ILE A 456 8.70 -7.42 -16.58
C ILE A 456 8.91 -7.01 -15.11
N THR A 457 8.43 -5.83 -14.73
CA THR A 457 8.67 -5.24 -13.41
C THR A 457 7.37 -4.85 -12.73
N GLY A 458 7.30 -4.96 -11.40
CA GLY A 458 6.08 -4.57 -10.71
C GLY A 458 6.17 -4.43 -9.20
N MET A 459 5.12 -3.80 -8.67
CA MET A 459 4.82 -3.72 -7.24
C MET A 459 3.30 -3.84 -7.03
N ALA A 460 2.91 -4.63 -6.03
CA ALA A 460 1.55 -4.78 -5.55
C ALA A 460 1.43 -4.27 -4.11
N GLY A 461 0.27 -3.70 -3.79
CA GLY A 461 -0.11 -3.26 -2.46
C GLY A 461 -1.44 -3.88 -2.06
N VAL A 462 -1.48 -4.65 -0.96
CA VAL A 462 -2.75 -5.17 -0.42
C VAL A 462 -3.55 -3.98 0.11
N ALA A 463 -4.67 -3.68 -0.53
CA ALA A 463 -5.44 -2.45 -0.35
C ALA A 463 -6.00 -2.33 1.08
N ASN A 464 -6.05 -1.10 1.57
CA ASN A 464 -6.56 -0.76 2.91
C ASN A 464 -7.92 -0.05 2.88
N ILE A 465 -8.70 -0.27 1.81
CA ILE A 465 -9.93 0.48 1.58
C ILE A 465 -11.19 -0.35 1.86
N GLY A 466 -12.31 0.34 2.05
CA GLY A 466 -13.64 -0.23 2.10
C GLY A 466 -14.73 0.84 1.99
N THR A 467 -15.94 0.53 2.44
CA THR A 467 -17.11 1.41 2.34
C THR A 467 -17.13 2.59 3.31
N ASP A 468 -16.24 2.67 4.28
CA ASP A 468 -16.18 3.82 5.20
C ASP A 468 -15.98 5.12 4.41
N LEU A 469 -16.55 6.26 4.84
CA LEU A 469 -16.57 7.48 4.03
C LEU A 469 -15.17 7.97 3.65
N ASN A 470 -14.21 7.90 4.58
CA ASN A 470 -12.82 8.25 4.37
C ASN A 470 -11.99 7.16 3.65
N TRP A 471 -12.67 6.09 3.18
CA TRP A 471 -12.15 4.89 2.53
C TRP A 471 -11.30 3.97 3.38
N CYS A 472 -10.49 4.48 4.30
CA CYS A 472 -9.40 3.73 4.94
C CYS A 472 -9.61 3.46 6.44
N GLY A 473 -10.78 3.83 7.00
CA GLY A 473 -11.09 3.70 8.42
C GLY A 473 -10.36 4.76 9.24
N HIS A 474 -9.03 4.68 9.34
CA HIS A 474 -8.20 5.71 9.97
C HIS A 474 -7.84 6.82 8.93
N PRO A 475 -8.02 8.13 9.23
CA PRO A 475 -7.70 9.20 8.27
C PRO A 475 -6.25 9.16 7.73
N PHE A 476 -5.27 8.89 8.61
CA PHE A 476 -3.87 8.73 8.20
C PHE A 476 -3.56 7.46 7.38
N ALA A 477 -4.42 6.44 7.37
CA ALA A 477 -4.20 5.26 6.53
C ALA A 477 -4.31 5.59 5.03
N GLN A 478 -4.98 6.69 4.67
CA GLN A 478 -4.95 7.23 3.30
C GLN A 478 -3.52 7.59 2.85
N ALA A 479 -2.64 7.97 3.77
CA ALA A 479 -1.25 8.28 3.46
C ALA A 479 -0.48 7.05 2.99
N ASN A 480 -0.87 5.84 3.41
CA ASN A 480 -0.23 4.58 2.98
C ASN A 480 -0.63 4.21 1.55
N TRP A 481 -1.91 4.38 1.18
CA TRP A 481 -2.35 4.24 -0.21
C TRP A 481 -1.66 5.27 -1.11
N TYR A 482 -1.60 6.55 -0.69
CA TYR A 482 -0.86 7.57 -1.41
C TYR A 482 0.61 7.19 -1.59
N ALA A 483 1.30 6.84 -0.49
CA ALA A 483 2.71 6.52 -0.50
C ALA A 483 3.04 5.30 -1.37
N PHE A 484 2.23 4.24 -1.30
CA PHE A 484 2.38 3.08 -2.16
C PHE A 484 2.36 3.48 -3.64
N GLY A 485 1.37 4.26 -4.08
CA GLY A 485 1.30 4.69 -5.49
C GLY A 485 2.53 5.52 -5.90
N ARG A 486 2.95 6.46 -5.05
CA ARG A 486 4.15 7.28 -5.28
C ARG A 486 5.43 6.43 -5.41
N MET A 487 5.60 5.42 -4.56
CA MET A 487 6.77 4.54 -4.57
C MET A 487 6.71 3.45 -5.65
N ALA A 488 5.51 2.98 -6.03
CA ALA A 488 5.33 2.12 -7.19
C ALA A 488 5.64 2.87 -8.50
N TRP A 489 5.37 4.17 -8.56
CA TRP A 489 5.83 5.04 -9.64
C TRP A 489 7.36 5.20 -9.61
N ASN A 490 7.93 5.54 -8.45
CA ASN A 490 9.38 5.66 -8.30
C ASN A 490 9.84 5.19 -6.90
N PRO A 491 10.49 4.01 -6.78
CA PRO A 491 10.84 3.41 -5.50
C PRO A 491 11.97 4.15 -4.75
N ASP A 492 12.60 5.13 -5.40
CA ASP A 492 13.68 5.93 -4.82
C ASP A 492 13.14 7.23 -4.16
N GLN A 493 11.82 7.43 -4.10
CA GLN A 493 11.23 8.62 -3.48
C GLN A 493 11.34 8.60 -1.95
N SER A 494 11.69 9.76 -1.38
CA SER A 494 11.79 9.92 0.07
C SER A 494 10.42 9.84 0.75
N PRO A 495 10.27 9.02 1.81
CA PRO A 495 9.09 9.02 2.68
C PRO A 495 8.71 10.43 3.17
N GLY A 496 9.71 11.26 3.51
CA GLY A 496 9.47 12.61 4.03
C GLY A 496 8.89 13.58 2.99
N VAL A 497 9.26 13.42 1.71
CA VAL A 497 8.68 14.22 0.62
C VAL A 497 7.25 13.79 0.36
N ILE A 498 7.00 12.47 0.31
CA ILE A 498 5.66 11.91 0.10
C ILE A 498 4.70 12.35 1.22
N ALA A 499 5.12 12.25 2.49
CA ALA A 499 4.33 12.70 3.63
C ALA A 499 4.02 14.20 3.56
N ALA A 500 4.99 15.03 3.17
CA ALA A 500 4.77 16.47 3.02
C ALA A 500 3.76 16.80 1.92
N ASP A 501 3.85 16.14 0.76
CA ASP A 501 2.90 16.31 -0.34
C ASP A 501 1.49 15.91 0.11
N TRP A 502 1.34 14.73 0.73
CA TRP A 502 0.05 14.25 1.22
C TRP A 502 -0.57 15.18 2.26
N LEU A 503 0.19 15.60 3.28
CA LEU A 503 -0.31 16.52 4.32
C LEU A 503 -0.81 17.85 3.73
N LYS A 504 -0.12 18.38 2.72
CA LYS A 504 -0.50 19.62 2.03
C LYS A 504 -1.75 19.47 1.18
N MET A 505 -1.92 18.30 0.56
CA MET A 505 -3.06 17.98 -0.29
C MET A 505 -4.32 17.63 0.51
N THR A 506 -4.16 16.99 1.67
CA THR A 506 -5.26 16.47 2.49
C THR A 506 -5.67 17.45 3.59
N PHE A 507 -4.73 18.13 4.27
CA PHE A 507 -5.05 18.94 5.44
C PHE A 507 -4.74 20.43 5.26
N SER A 508 -3.47 20.79 5.14
CA SER A 508 -3.04 22.19 5.21
C SER A 508 -1.66 22.43 4.60
N ASN A 509 -1.49 23.60 3.99
CA ASN A 509 -0.20 24.10 3.53
C ASN A 509 0.56 24.93 4.59
N ASP A 510 0.04 25.05 5.82
CA ASP A 510 0.71 25.72 6.93
C ASP A 510 1.88 24.86 7.45
N ASP A 511 3.11 25.36 7.28
CA ASP A 511 4.32 24.65 7.72
C ASP A 511 4.38 24.37 9.22
N SER A 512 3.67 25.18 10.03
CA SER A 512 3.54 24.94 11.48
C SER A 512 2.56 23.81 11.84
N PHE A 513 1.78 23.33 10.87
CA PHE A 513 1.07 22.04 10.92
C PHE A 513 1.89 20.94 10.23
N VAL A 514 2.33 21.16 8.99
CA VAL A 514 2.98 20.12 8.16
C VAL A 514 4.24 19.57 8.82
N SER A 515 5.11 20.44 9.34
CA SER A 515 6.40 20.00 9.91
C SER A 515 6.25 19.09 11.14
N PRO A 516 5.53 19.46 12.21
CA PRO A 516 5.38 18.59 13.37
C PRO A 516 4.62 17.29 13.06
N VAL A 517 3.59 17.34 12.21
CA VAL A 517 2.81 16.16 11.84
C VAL A 517 3.64 15.18 11.00
N LYS A 518 4.36 15.69 10.00
CA LYS A 518 5.29 14.89 9.20
C LYS A 518 6.32 14.19 10.08
N ASN A 519 6.88 14.90 11.06
CA ASN A 519 7.92 14.34 11.93
C ASN A 519 7.43 13.10 12.68
N PHE A 520 6.24 13.17 13.28
CA PHE A 520 5.71 12.00 13.96
C PHE A 520 5.17 10.93 13.02
N MET A 521 4.67 11.29 11.82
CA MET A 521 4.31 10.31 10.79
C MET A 521 5.53 9.45 10.45
N LEU A 522 6.69 10.06 10.18
CA LEU A 522 7.92 9.33 9.85
C LEU A 522 8.40 8.40 10.97
N GLN A 523 8.09 8.73 12.23
CA GLN A 523 8.45 7.93 13.40
C GLN A 523 7.38 6.88 13.76
N SER A 524 6.15 7.04 13.28
CA SER A 524 4.99 6.24 13.73
C SER A 524 5.17 4.73 13.54
N ARG A 525 5.79 4.30 12.43
CA ARG A 525 6.14 2.89 12.22
C ARG A 525 7.14 2.39 13.25
N GLU A 526 8.20 3.15 13.53
CA GLU A 526 9.22 2.73 14.51
C GLU A 526 8.64 2.69 15.93
N ASN A 527 7.76 3.63 16.27
CA ASN A 527 7.04 3.63 17.55
C ASN A 527 6.23 2.33 17.69
N THR A 528 5.54 1.90 16.63
CA THR A 528 4.81 0.63 16.57
C THR A 528 5.69 -0.60 16.69
N VAL A 529 6.84 -0.64 16.00
CA VAL A 529 7.84 -1.68 16.20
C VAL A 529 8.28 -1.72 17.67
N ASN A 530 8.55 -0.57 18.28
CA ASN A 530 9.03 -0.47 19.65
C ASN A 530 8.05 -1.03 20.69
N TYR A 531 6.77 -0.69 20.62
CA TYR A 531 5.79 -1.20 21.59
C TYR A 531 5.22 -2.57 21.22
N MET A 532 5.43 -3.10 20.01
CA MET A 532 4.97 -4.45 19.63
C MET A 532 6.10 -5.48 19.60
N THR A 533 7.11 -5.26 18.74
CA THR A 533 8.05 -6.27 18.23
C THR A 533 9.47 -5.73 18.04
N PRO A 534 10.12 -5.15 19.06
CA PRO A 534 11.45 -4.56 18.91
C PRO A 534 12.56 -5.62 18.76
N LEU A 535 13.76 -5.16 18.36
CA LEU A 535 14.99 -5.97 18.31
C LEU A 535 14.95 -7.20 17.39
N GLY A 536 13.96 -7.28 16.50
CA GLY A 536 13.75 -8.43 15.62
C GLY A 536 12.77 -9.47 16.16
N LEU A 537 12.08 -9.19 17.27
CA LEU A 537 10.87 -9.95 17.61
C LEU A 537 9.84 -9.82 16.51
N HIS A 538 8.96 -10.81 16.40
CA HIS A 538 7.91 -10.87 15.40
C HIS A 538 6.89 -11.95 15.80
N HIS A 539 5.71 -11.91 15.20
CA HIS A 539 4.67 -12.93 15.29
C HIS A 539 4.19 -13.21 16.74
N ILE A 540 4.09 -12.16 17.54
CA ILE A 540 3.63 -12.21 18.94
C ILE A 540 2.26 -11.55 19.12
N MET A 541 1.40 -11.65 18.11
CA MET A 541 0.05 -11.10 18.08
C MET A 541 -0.98 -12.12 18.57
N GLY A 542 -2.18 -11.66 18.91
CA GLY A 542 -3.33 -12.53 19.22
C GLY A 542 -3.67 -13.48 18.07
N VAL A 543 -4.02 -14.72 18.39
CA VAL A 543 -4.25 -15.78 17.39
C VAL A 543 -5.47 -15.49 16.53
N SER A 544 -5.38 -15.82 15.23
CA SER A 544 -6.42 -15.67 14.20
C SER A 544 -6.78 -14.23 13.84
N THR A 545 -6.96 -13.35 14.82
CA THR A 545 -7.33 -11.95 14.57
C THR A 545 -6.13 -11.05 14.32
N HIS A 546 -4.99 -11.36 14.94
CA HIS A 546 -3.77 -10.54 14.93
C HIS A 546 -3.90 -9.22 15.70
N TYR A 547 -4.99 -9.07 16.46
CA TYR A 547 -5.22 -7.93 17.32
C TYR A 547 -4.68 -8.17 18.73
N GLY A 548 -4.00 -7.17 19.28
CA GLY A 548 -3.44 -7.21 20.63
C GLY A 548 -2.25 -8.17 20.80
N PRO A 549 -1.58 -8.12 21.97
CA PRO A 549 -0.43 -8.96 22.28
C PRO A 549 -0.82 -10.41 22.55
N GLY A 550 -0.06 -11.34 21.97
CA GLY A 550 -0.14 -12.77 22.22
C GLY A 550 1.24 -13.45 22.26
N PRO A 551 2.25 -12.94 22.98
CA PRO A 551 3.57 -13.57 23.01
C PRO A 551 3.56 -14.96 23.69
N TRP A 552 2.54 -15.29 24.47
CA TRP A 552 2.37 -16.60 25.12
C TRP A 552 1.75 -17.68 24.23
N VAL A 553 1.36 -17.35 23.00
CA VAL A 553 0.65 -18.30 22.13
C VAL A 553 1.52 -19.50 21.79
N ASP A 554 1.03 -20.68 22.15
CA ASP A 554 1.64 -22.00 21.89
C ASP A 554 0.64 -23.06 21.38
N ASN A 555 -0.60 -22.67 21.12
CA ASN A 555 -1.72 -23.57 20.84
C ASN A 555 -2.49 -23.27 19.53
N ALA A 556 -1.88 -22.60 18.55
CA ALA A 556 -2.49 -22.22 17.26
C ALA A 556 -2.63 -23.40 16.26
N GLY A 557 -2.57 -24.65 16.73
CA GLY A 557 -2.76 -25.86 15.90
C GLY A 557 -1.55 -26.29 15.05
N ARG A 558 -0.60 -25.39 14.76
CA ARG A 558 0.70 -25.73 14.16
C ARG A 558 1.83 -24.86 14.70
N PRO A 559 3.06 -25.38 14.87
CA PRO A 559 4.15 -24.66 15.52
C PRO A 559 4.48 -23.31 14.88
N ASP A 560 4.53 -23.24 13.56
CA ASP A 560 4.85 -22.03 12.79
C ASP A 560 3.71 -20.99 12.74
N TRP A 561 2.61 -21.22 13.45
CA TRP A 561 1.59 -20.20 13.79
C TRP A 561 1.66 -19.77 15.26
N ASN A 562 2.51 -20.39 16.08
CA ASN A 562 2.68 -20.04 17.48
C ASN A 562 3.71 -18.92 17.65
N ALA A 563 3.45 -17.97 18.53
CA ALA A 563 4.43 -16.97 18.95
C ALA A 563 5.72 -17.60 19.49
N THR A 564 5.58 -18.64 20.32
CA THR A 564 6.68 -19.37 20.97
C THR A 564 7.65 -20.02 20.00
N TYR A 565 7.22 -20.34 18.79
CA TYR A 565 8.10 -20.85 17.73
C TYR A 565 9.15 -19.84 17.29
N TYR A 566 8.76 -18.56 17.23
CA TYR A 566 9.60 -17.49 16.71
C TYR A 566 10.54 -16.92 17.77
N HIS A 567 10.01 -16.48 18.91
CA HIS A 567 10.84 -15.80 19.90
C HIS A 567 11.69 -16.76 20.74
N LYS A 568 11.30 -18.05 20.87
CA LYS A 568 12.06 -19.10 21.60
C LYS A 568 12.62 -18.65 22.95
N ALA A 569 11.81 -17.93 23.74
CA ALA A 569 12.24 -17.40 25.02
C ALA A 569 12.32 -18.52 26.06
N ASP A 570 13.42 -18.57 26.81
CA ASP A 570 13.67 -19.50 27.90
C ASP A 570 14.54 -18.85 28.99
N SER A 571 14.96 -19.60 30.01
CA SER A 571 15.81 -19.06 31.08
C SER A 571 17.22 -18.66 30.61
N ALA A 572 17.69 -19.20 29.48
CA ALA A 572 18.99 -18.86 28.93
C ALA A 572 18.93 -17.57 28.11
N GLY A 573 17.86 -17.35 27.34
CA GLY A 573 17.79 -16.23 26.41
C GLY A 573 16.51 -16.12 25.58
N ILE A 574 16.61 -15.40 24.47
CA ILE A 574 15.53 -15.15 23.50
C ILE A 574 16.11 -14.98 22.09
N GLY A 575 15.30 -15.28 21.07
CA GLY A 575 15.57 -15.07 19.65
C GLY A 575 15.67 -16.38 18.86
N PHE A 576 15.75 -16.30 17.53
CA PHE A 576 15.82 -17.50 16.69
C PHE A 576 17.23 -17.64 16.09
N ASN A 577 17.94 -18.72 16.42
CA ASN A 577 19.24 -18.99 15.79
C ASN A 577 19.06 -19.42 14.32
N ARG A 578 19.36 -18.52 13.38
CA ARG A 578 19.34 -18.74 11.93
C ARG A 578 20.74 -18.66 11.29
N THR A 579 21.79 -18.68 12.12
CA THR A 579 23.19 -18.80 11.69
C THR A 579 23.53 -20.23 11.27
N GLY A 580 24.77 -20.49 10.86
CA GLY A 580 25.26 -21.85 10.54
C GLY A 580 25.19 -22.87 11.67
N THR A 581 24.89 -22.45 12.90
CA THR A 581 24.68 -23.34 14.06
C THR A 581 23.20 -23.59 14.39
N GLY A 582 22.28 -22.99 13.62
CA GLY A 582 20.83 -23.07 13.81
C GLY A 582 20.12 -23.60 12.57
N SER A 583 19.09 -22.89 12.08
CA SER A 583 18.38 -23.27 10.85
C SER A 583 19.17 -23.02 9.55
N ASP A 584 20.28 -22.27 9.66
CA ASP A 584 21.16 -21.84 8.56
C ASP A 584 20.42 -21.07 7.45
N ALA A 585 19.35 -20.35 7.82
CA ALA A 585 18.57 -19.57 6.87
C ALA A 585 19.38 -18.43 6.22
N LEU A 586 20.43 -17.94 6.90
CA LEU A 586 21.31 -16.91 6.34
C LEU A 586 22.05 -17.36 5.07
N LEU A 587 22.20 -18.68 4.81
CA LEU A 587 22.73 -19.18 3.54
C LEU A 587 21.88 -18.83 2.31
N GLN A 588 20.61 -18.42 2.50
CA GLN A 588 19.74 -18.03 1.40
C GLN A 588 20.06 -16.64 0.85
N TYR A 589 20.85 -15.84 1.58
CA TYR A 589 21.29 -14.51 1.17
C TYR A 589 22.69 -14.54 0.52
N ALA A 590 23.07 -13.43 -0.12
CA ALA A 590 24.42 -13.23 -0.63
C ALA A 590 25.46 -13.30 0.53
N PRO A 591 26.71 -13.73 0.24
CA PRO A 591 27.76 -13.88 1.26
C PRO A 591 27.97 -12.64 2.14
N GLU A 592 27.85 -11.45 1.58
CA GLU A 592 28.01 -10.18 2.28
C GLU A 592 26.90 -9.94 3.31
N VAL A 593 25.64 -10.19 2.93
CA VAL A 593 24.49 -10.08 3.83
C VAL A 593 24.59 -11.13 4.93
N LYS A 594 24.93 -12.37 4.56
CA LYS A 594 25.19 -13.45 5.52
C LYS A 594 26.24 -13.03 6.54
N ALA A 595 27.41 -12.57 6.08
CA ALA A 595 28.50 -12.16 6.95
C ALA A 595 28.12 -11.00 7.88
N GLN A 596 27.35 -10.03 7.38
CA GLN A 596 26.88 -8.90 8.18
C GLN A 596 25.94 -9.35 9.30
N TRP A 597 24.94 -10.18 8.97
CA TRP A 597 23.89 -10.58 9.93
C TRP A 597 24.30 -11.76 10.81
N GLU A 598 25.23 -12.61 10.39
CA GLU A 598 25.76 -13.72 11.20
C GLU A 598 26.73 -13.22 12.30
N ASN A 599 27.37 -12.07 12.11
CA ASN A 599 28.29 -11.52 13.11
C ASN A 599 27.57 -10.55 14.07
N LEU A 600 27.58 -10.86 15.37
CA LEU A 600 26.95 -10.06 16.43
C LEU A 600 27.44 -8.60 16.49
N GLN A 601 28.69 -8.33 16.07
CA GLN A 601 29.23 -6.96 16.06
C GLN A 601 28.67 -6.12 14.92
N THR A 602 28.25 -6.74 13.82
CA THR A 602 27.78 -6.06 12.60
C THR A 602 26.29 -6.23 12.33
N CYS A 603 25.63 -7.22 12.93
CA CYS A 603 24.20 -7.45 12.80
C CYS A 603 23.44 -6.25 13.40
N PRO A 604 22.59 -5.54 12.63
CA PRO A 604 21.79 -4.45 13.17
C PRO A 604 20.90 -4.92 14.33
N ASP A 605 20.70 -4.07 15.35
CA ASP A 605 19.93 -4.43 16.54
C ASP A 605 18.48 -4.77 16.17
N GLU A 606 17.93 -4.09 15.17
CA GLU A 606 16.57 -4.30 14.66
C GLU A 606 16.35 -5.67 13.99
N TYR A 607 17.42 -6.40 13.66
CA TYR A 607 17.37 -7.77 13.13
C TYR A 607 18.00 -8.81 14.05
N LEU A 608 18.44 -8.42 15.24
CA LEU A 608 19.26 -9.29 16.09
C LEU A 608 18.54 -10.60 16.46
N LEU A 609 17.30 -10.51 16.92
CA LEU A 609 16.50 -11.67 17.35
C LEU A 609 15.86 -12.43 16.20
N TRP A 610 15.97 -11.93 14.96
CA TRP A 610 15.68 -12.71 13.76
C TRP A 610 16.73 -13.78 13.52
N PHE A 611 18.00 -13.51 13.83
CA PHE A 611 19.12 -14.38 13.42
C PHE A 611 19.86 -15.03 14.58
N HIS A 612 19.73 -14.51 15.80
CA HIS A 612 20.45 -14.97 16.98
C HIS A 612 19.51 -15.31 18.12
N HIS A 613 19.81 -16.39 18.84
CA HIS A 613 19.31 -16.62 20.20
C HIS A 613 20.39 -16.16 21.18
N LEU A 614 20.07 -15.18 22.03
CA LEU A 614 21.03 -14.48 22.87
C LEU A 614 20.63 -14.48 24.32
N SER A 615 21.64 -14.48 25.20
CA SER A 615 21.39 -14.44 26.63
C SER A 615 20.76 -13.12 27.07
N TRP A 616 19.93 -13.17 28.11
CA TRP A 616 19.29 -11.97 28.69
C TRP A 616 20.29 -10.90 29.16
N THR A 617 21.52 -11.32 29.47
CA THR A 617 22.63 -10.47 29.93
C THR A 617 23.54 -9.97 28.81
N TYR A 618 23.32 -10.38 27.56
CA TYR A 618 24.07 -9.91 26.40
C TYR A 618 24.10 -8.38 26.36
N LYS A 619 25.28 -7.81 26.09
CA LYS A 619 25.46 -6.35 26.09
C LYS A 619 25.17 -5.77 24.72
N MET A 620 24.09 -5.01 24.64
CA MET A 620 23.68 -4.26 23.45
C MET A 620 24.65 -3.10 23.19
N ARG A 621 24.59 -2.51 21.99
CA ARG A 621 25.44 -1.36 21.62
C ARG A 621 25.23 -0.14 22.52
N SER A 622 24.05 -0.01 23.12
CA SER A 622 23.71 1.00 24.12
C SER A 622 24.43 0.82 25.47
N GLY A 623 25.03 -0.36 25.71
CA GLY A 623 25.58 -0.79 27.00
C GLY A 623 24.57 -1.45 27.95
N ARG A 624 23.26 -1.42 27.62
CA ARG A 624 22.22 -2.16 28.36
C ARG A 624 22.39 -3.67 28.16
N SER A 625 21.86 -4.46 29.09
CA SER A 625 21.61 -5.87 28.82
C SER A 625 20.50 -6.02 27.78
N LEU A 626 20.41 -7.16 27.10
CA LEU A 626 19.31 -7.45 26.18
C LEU A 626 17.94 -7.32 26.85
N TRP A 627 17.81 -7.76 28.11
CA TRP A 627 16.60 -7.54 28.90
C TRP A 627 16.27 -6.05 29.07
N ASP A 628 17.25 -5.24 29.53
CA ASP A 628 17.02 -3.82 29.78
C ASP A 628 16.76 -3.03 28.50
N GLU A 629 17.36 -3.45 27.38
CA GLU A 629 17.10 -2.88 26.05
C GLU A 629 15.70 -3.23 25.54
N LEU A 630 15.28 -4.50 25.68
CA LEU A 630 13.94 -4.94 25.33
C LEU A 630 12.88 -4.12 26.10
N VAL A 631 13.06 -3.99 27.41
CA VAL A 631 12.18 -3.16 28.25
C VAL A 631 12.23 -1.70 27.79
N HIS A 632 13.42 -1.15 27.51
CA HIS A 632 13.56 0.22 27.02
C HIS A 632 12.72 0.48 25.77
N HIS A 633 12.80 -0.38 24.75
CA HIS A 633 12.00 -0.24 23.53
C HIS A 633 10.50 -0.27 23.80
N TYR A 634 10.00 -1.24 24.57
CA TYR A 634 8.57 -1.32 24.89
C TYR A 634 8.05 -0.05 25.59
N TYR A 635 8.82 0.50 26.53
CA TYR A 635 8.44 1.72 27.25
C TYR A 635 8.55 2.97 26.38
N VAL A 636 9.62 3.11 25.60
CA VAL A 636 9.79 4.24 24.67
C VAL A 636 8.71 4.23 23.59
N GLY A 637 8.38 3.07 23.03
CA GLY A 637 7.30 2.94 22.04
C GLY A 637 5.97 3.50 22.55
N ALA A 638 5.55 3.12 23.76
CA ALA A 638 4.31 3.62 24.36
C ALA A 638 4.38 5.12 24.70
N ASP A 639 5.52 5.63 25.21
CA ASP A 639 5.67 7.06 25.49
C ASP A 639 5.69 7.89 24.20
N SER A 640 6.29 7.39 23.12
CA SER A 640 6.27 8.06 21.82
C SER A 640 4.85 8.25 21.28
N VAL A 641 3.95 7.27 21.46
CA VAL A 641 2.53 7.44 21.09
C VAL A 641 1.85 8.52 21.93
N LYS A 642 2.19 8.63 23.22
CA LYS A 642 1.72 9.75 24.05
C LYS A 642 2.22 11.10 23.52
N GLN A 643 3.49 11.19 23.11
CA GLN A 643 4.04 12.41 22.50
C GLN A 643 3.41 12.75 21.16
N MET A 644 3.03 11.74 20.35
CA MET A 644 2.24 11.93 19.13
C MET A 644 0.91 12.62 19.45
N GLY A 645 0.16 12.12 20.44
CA GLY A 645 -1.09 12.72 20.90
C GLY A 645 -0.93 14.17 21.39
N LEU A 646 0.09 14.44 22.21
CA LEU A 646 0.38 15.80 22.69
C LEU A 646 0.81 16.75 21.56
N THR A 647 1.44 16.24 20.51
CA THR A 647 1.78 17.02 19.31
C THR A 647 0.53 17.31 18.50
N TRP A 648 -0.34 16.30 18.32
CA TRP A 648 -1.62 16.47 17.62
C TRP A 648 -2.51 17.48 18.34
N ASP A 649 -2.60 17.46 19.67
CA ASP A 649 -3.38 18.43 20.44
C ASP A 649 -3.03 19.90 20.12
N LYS A 650 -1.77 20.19 19.83
CA LYS A 650 -1.32 21.55 19.44
C LYS A 650 -1.81 21.97 18.04
N MET A 651 -2.36 21.05 17.26
CA MET A 651 -2.91 21.29 15.93
C MET A 651 -4.38 21.73 15.96
N GLN A 652 -5.01 21.78 17.15
CA GLN A 652 -6.40 22.21 17.29
C GLN A 652 -6.63 23.59 16.65
N GLY A 653 -7.67 23.70 15.82
CA GLY A 653 -8.01 24.92 15.10
C GLY A 653 -7.14 25.24 13.88
N ARG A 654 -6.16 24.39 13.54
CA ARG A 654 -5.36 24.50 12.30
C ARG A 654 -5.93 23.69 11.13
N ILE A 655 -6.82 22.75 11.43
CA ILE A 655 -7.57 21.91 10.50
C ILE A 655 -9.05 21.90 10.94
N ASP A 656 -9.92 21.28 10.15
CA ASP A 656 -11.33 21.09 10.52
C ASP A 656 -11.48 20.32 11.85
N ALA A 657 -12.57 20.59 12.55
CA ALA A 657 -12.79 20.09 13.90
C ALA A 657 -13.09 18.59 13.91
N GLU A 658 -13.71 18.09 12.85
CA GLU A 658 -14.16 16.71 12.68
C GLU A 658 -12.98 15.75 12.58
N ARG A 659 -12.09 15.93 11.59
CA ARG A 659 -10.89 15.09 11.45
C ARG A 659 -9.93 15.29 12.62
N PHE A 660 -9.83 16.50 13.17
CA PHE A 660 -9.05 16.73 14.38
C PHE A 660 -9.53 15.85 15.54
N THR A 661 -10.83 15.85 15.79
CA THR A 661 -11.46 15.11 16.89
C THR A 661 -11.37 13.61 16.68
N GLU A 662 -11.64 13.13 15.47
CA GLU A 662 -11.52 11.72 15.10
C GLU A 662 -10.10 11.20 15.34
N VAL A 663 -9.08 11.85 14.76
CA VAL A 663 -7.67 11.43 14.94
C VAL A 663 -7.26 11.50 16.41
N LYS A 664 -7.71 12.51 17.15
CA LYS A 664 -7.42 12.61 18.59
C LYS A 664 -7.99 11.41 19.37
N GLN A 665 -9.21 10.99 19.07
CA GLN A 665 -9.84 9.82 19.69
C GLN A 665 -9.10 8.53 19.33
N LEU A 666 -8.73 8.34 18.06
CA LEU A 666 -7.96 7.17 17.61
C LEU A 666 -6.57 7.12 18.25
N MET A 667 -5.86 8.25 18.36
CA MET A 667 -4.57 8.31 19.08
C MET A 667 -4.70 7.92 20.56
N GLN A 668 -5.82 8.25 21.21
CA GLN A 668 -6.07 7.81 22.59
C GLN A 668 -6.29 6.29 22.67
N VAL A 669 -6.99 5.70 21.69
CA VAL A 669 -7.12 4.24 21.57
C VAL A 669 -5.74 3.61 21.37
N GLN A 670 -4.94 4.11 20.41
CA GLN A 670 -3.58 3.65 20.16
C GLN A 670 -2.69 3.73 21.42
N LEU A 671 -2.81 4.79 22.22
CA LEU A 671 -2.04 4.90 23.47
C LEU A 671 -2.42 3.82 24.50
N ASN A 672 -3.72 3.52 24.62
CA ASN A 672 -4.20 2.48 25.53
C ASN A 672 -3.74 1.09 25.05
N GLU A 673 -3.81 0.84 23.75
CA GLU A 673 -3.34 -0.41 23.15
C GLU A 673 -1.81 -0.55 23.23
N ALA A 674 -1.04 0.49 22.94
CA ALA A 674 0.42 0.50 23.08
C ALA A 674 0.86 0.23 24.53
N THR A 675 0.12 0.77 25.51
CA THR A 675 0.33 0.48 26.94
C THR A 675 0.04 -0.98 27.27
N THR A 676 -1.03 -1.54 26.68
CA THR A 676 -1.41 -2.95 26.85
C THR A 676 -0.34 -3.88 26.27
N TRP A 677 0.13 -3.59 25.05
CA TRP A 677 1.22 -4.30 24.39
C TRP A 677 2.51 -4.27 25.21
N ARG A 678 2.94 -3.09 25.67
CA ARG A 678 4.10 -2.91 26.55
C ARG A 678 4.00 -3.79 27.79
N ASP A 679 2.92 -3.64 28.57
CA ASP A 679 2.79 -4.32 29.85
C ASP A 679 2.71 -5.84 29.66
N ALA A 680 1.90 -6.32 28.71
CA ALA A 680 1.74 -7.73 28.43
C ALA A 680 3.06 -8.40 28.01
N CYS A 681 3.80 -7.80 27.09
CA CYS A 681 5.05 -8.37 26.58
C CYS A 681 6.17 -8.33 27.62
N VAL A 682 6.35 -7.20 28.32
CA VAL A 682 7.37 -7.07 29.38
C VAL A 682 7.11 -8.07 30.50
N LEU A 683 5.87 -8.19 30.98
CA LEU A 683 5.52 -9.15 32.03
C LEU A 683 5.70 -10.59 31.56
N TYR A 684 5.37 -10.91 30.31
CA TYR A 684 5.57 -12.25 29.75
C TYR A 684 7.05 -12.62 29.71
N PHE A 685 7.90 -11.79 29.08
CA PHE A 685 9.33 -12.08 28.97
C PHE A 685 10.05 -12.04 30.33
N GLN A 686 9.55 -11.26 31.30
CA GLN A 686 10.05 -11.28 32.69
C GLN A 686 9.93 -12.67 33.32
N THR A 687 8.94 -13.48 32.94
CA THR A 687 8.80 -14.84 33.46
C THR A 687 9.96 -15.75 33.07
N PHE A 688 10.71 -15.42 32.01
CA PHE A 688 11.88 -16.15 31.55
C PHE A 688 13.17 -15.52 32.03
N SER A 689 13.34 -14.20 31.84
CA SER A 689 14.56 -13.48 32.24
C SER A 689 14.77 -13.50 33.75
N LYS A 690 13.68 -13.51 34.54
CA LYS A 690 13.68 -13.31 36.00
C LYS A 690 14.36 -12.01 36.46
N MET A 691 14.58 -11.08 35.53
CA MET A 691 15.20 -9.78 35.80
C MET A 691 14.12 -8.74 36.13
N PRO A 692 14.38 -7.81 37.06
CA PRO A 692 13.42 -6.75 37.38
C PRO A 692 13.27 -5.79 36.21
N VAL A 693 12.08 -5.20 36.06
CA VAL A 693 11.91 -4.00 35.23
C VAL A 693 12.73 -2.87 35.88
N PRO A 694 13.60 -2.16 35.14
CA PRO A 694 14.40 -1.07 35.71
C PRO A 694 13.55 -0.02 36.42
N ALA A 695 13.98 0.42 37.60
CA ALA A 695 13.20 1.28 38.50
C ALA A 695 12.85 2.68 37.93
N ILE A 696 13.50 3.08 36.84
CA ILE A 696 13.18 4.33 36.11
C ILE A 696 11.83 4.27 35.38
N TYR A 697 11.30 3.07 35.13
CA TYR A 697 10.06 2.86 34.41
C TYR A 697 8.87 2.68 35.36
N PRO A 698 7.68 3.18 35.00
CA PRO A 698 6.48 2.91 35.79
C PRO A 698 6.17 1.41 35.76
N LYS A 699 5.69 0.87 36.89
CA LYS A 699 5.30 -0.54 36.97
C LYS A 699 4.09 -0.81 36.05
N PRO A 700 4.00 -2.02 35.46
CA PRO A 700 2.81 -2.44 34.73
C PRO A 700 1.53 -2.30 35.56
N GLN A 701 0.42 -1.98 34.92
CA GLN A 701 -0.84 -1.67 35.61
C GLN A 701 -1.49 -2.90 36.24
N HIS A 702 -1.32 -4.07 35.61
CA HIS A 702 -1.88 -5.35 36.06
C HIS A 702 -0.81 -6.46 36.06
N GLN A 703 -1.18 -7.64 36.57
CA GLN A 703 -0.33 -8.85 36.49
C GLN A 703 -0.50 -9.55 35.13
N LEU A 704 0.45 -10.42 34.74
CA LEU A 704 0.43 -11.11 33.44
C LEU A 704 -0.90 -11.86 33.18
N ASP A 705 -1.45 -12.52 34.20
CA ASP A 705 -2.70 -13.27 34.11
C ASP A 705 -3.91 -12.42 33.72
N TYR A 706 -3.89 -11.11 33.99
CA TYR A 706 -4.92 -10.20 33.52
C TYR A 706 -4.89 -10.11 31.98
N TYR A 707 -3.71 -9.84 31.41
CA TYR A 707 -3.52 -9.69 29.96
C TYR A 707 -3.80 -11.01 29.22
N LYS A 708 -3.37 -12.16 29.75
CA LYS A 708 -3.67 -13.49 29.19
C LYS A 708 -5.17 -13.85 29.15
N LYS A 709 -5.99 -13.19 29.99
CA LYS A 709 -7.43 -13.44 30.09
C LYS A 709 -8.26 -12.41 29.33
N MET A 710 -7.63 -11.42 28.69
CA MET A 710 -8.34 -10.46 27.84
C MET A 710 -9.00 -11.20 26.67
N LYS A 711 -10.25 -10.83 26.40
CA LYS A 711 -11.05 -11.39 25.31
C LYS A 711 -11.48 -10.30 24.38
N PHE A 712 -11.25 -10.50 23.09
CA PHE A 712 -11.68 -9.58 22.05
C PHE A 712 -12.78 -10.23 21.22
N TYR A 713 -13.92 -9.56 21.16
CA TYR A 713 -15.12 -10.02 20.47
C TYR A 713 -15.33 -9.17 19.22
N TYR A 714 -15.79 -9.79 18.12
CA TYR A 714 -16.10 -9.10 16.86
C TYR A 714 -14.95 -8.24 16.30
N VAL A 715 -13.73 -8.73 16.47
CA VAL A 715 -12.54 -8.09 15.93
C VAL A 715 -12.64 -8.05 14.39
N PRO A 716 -12.47 -6.89 13.73
CA PRO A 716 -12.66 -6.75 12.29
C PRO A 716 -11.62 -7.55 11.47
N GLY A 717 -11.89 -7.75 10.18
CA GLY A 717 -10.96 -8.36 9.22
C GLY A 717 -10.95 -9.90 9.15
N ILE A 718 -11.76 -10.62 9.92
CA ILE A 718 -11.76 -12.11 9.94
C ILE A 718 -12.61 -12.78 8.84
N GLY A 719 -13.23 -12.03 7.93
CA GLY A 719 -13.96 -12.58 6.77
C GLY A 719 -15.27 -13.35 7.06
N GLY A 720 -15.65 -13.61 8.33
CA GLY A 720 -16.84 -14.39 8.73
C GLY A 720 -17.22 -14.35 10.22
N ASN A 721 -18.16 -15.22 10.65
CA ASN A 721 -18.83 -15.26 11.97
C ASN A 721 -17.97 -15.76 13.17
N ASN A 722 -16.67 -15.48 13.23
CA ASN A 722 -15.87 -15.87 14.39
C ASN A 722 -16.03 -14.83 15.51
N TYR A 723 -16.69 -15.21 16.60
CA TYR A 723 -17.19 -14.27 17.61
C TYR A 723 -16.24 -14.00 18.80
N MET A 724 -15.17 -14.78 18.97
CA MET A 724 -14.24 -14.66 20.10
C MET A 724 -12.80 -15.03 19.71
N THR A 725 -11.84 -14.25 20.20
CA THR A 725 -10.41 -14.62 20.23
C THR A 725 -9.79 -14.37 21.59
N ASN A 726 -8.75 -15.14 21.91
CA ASN A 726 -8.00 -15.18 23.16
C ASN A 726 -6.50 -15.15 22.85
#